data_AF-A0A6A6HJM7-F1
#
_entry.id   AF-A0A6A6HJM7-F1
#
_cell.length_a   1.000
_cell.length_b   1.000
_cell.length_c   1.000
_cell.angle_alpha   90.00
_cell.angle_beta   90.00
_cell.angle_gamma   90.00
#
_symmetry.space_group_name_H-M   'P 1'
#
loop_
_entity.id
_entity.type
_entity.pdbx_description
1 polymer ?
#
loop_
_entity_poly.entity_id
_entity_poly.type
_entity_poly.pdbx_seq_one_letter_code
_entity_poly.pdbx_strand_id
1 'polypeptide(L)'
;MTPRPLRWAVVIHGGCTNTLFDPEVQRDIQDNLATILGTVELALKEGVQAKDVVVKTISALEDCPLFNAGKGAAFTLDGGHELEAGLVDGHSGSYGAVSCLTVTKNPILAADAVLYRGNHCMIAGSAADDLSRKLGLEIVPNTYFSTISRRAFWEANIRIGHQRTAWEAGTVGVIALDSHGHIAVGGSTGGISGKDSGRVGDTAVLGAGLFADSKLGVACSGAGDEIFRHLLATKVTSHHSHGLSLEAATHKALSQISLTGKPCAIVAMDKEGMVSIQSTSRLFSTALGSSNQPSTVHIHQATLPVLPQHIFYSDSHLSAGLSQFPTTQGQSTAVLKHSAPSLFSLEQADFLRAMITIKSLQQKLRAFYGVNRCALITEGNHPISMIPLHGLSEEWKPVIGNANEFHEEFPGYITSKDGPEMDKDRQEQIAFSIRAEIGLEEPFNYQFQGEKHDSNLFARLVRGELPQSRIWETDEHVAFLTPFGNTPGFTVLVPRAHLTSDIFSIDDNAYLKLLAAAHTVGRHLISAFHVSRCGMIFEGFEIDYAHIKLVPIHETHLLNVKLITTTVVQEASFEETYQGYITSLNGPLCKDIESLSADASSIRRTILSARAKAPRSWVSPVDHAAAVLTEPWYSNLFAAQDSLFHSSVNFFKHRLNYKYTFVPATTDAISSPMGLGSDSVPVPINFLGQDTHLADSMQFALEYSLRIADDSPGVYYISTSFRGEDPDAMHLNQFHHVECELIGDFQKGISVAEKYLVSVISAMTRDLCGPIQMPAGSIDHLDAFLELHRSNSGKLPQITVEEALSLPQMDHTCWKHAVQGDPKHGHCITRAGEVKLIEHFGGAVWLTEMDHLSVPFYQAYVEGSLDKKARCADLLLGNGEVLGLGERHVHASDVLRALDQHKVPTEPYTWYSEMRETKPIQTTG
;
A
#
# COMPACT_ATOMS: atom_id res chain seq x y z
N MET A 1 -42.21 -17.25 20.39
CA MET A 1 -40.83 -16.96 19.96
C MET A 1 -40.33 -18.18 19.21
N THR A 2 -40.22 -18.08 17.88
CA THR A 2 -39.50 -19.09 17.08
C THR A 2 -38.04 -19.12 17.55
N PRO A 3 -37.43 -20.30 17.75
CA PRO A 3 -36.02 -20.37 18.13
C PRO A 3 -35.19 -19.67 17.04
N ARG A 4 -34.30 -18.76 17.45
CA ARG A 4 -33.32 -18.16 16.55
C ARG A 4 -32.52 -19.31 15.92
N PRO A 5 -32.33 -19.35 14.58
CA PRO A 5 -31.52 -20.39 13.95
C PRO A 5 -30.12 -20.38 14.57
N LEU A 6 -29.59 -21.59 14.86
CA LEU A 6 -28.25 -21.76 15.42
C LEU A 6 -27.22 -21.21 14.43
N ARG A 7 -26.51 -20.15 14.83
CA ARG A 7 -25.51 -19.47 14.00
C ARG A 7 -24.18 -20.19 14.15
N TRP A 8 -23.62 -20.69 13.04
CA TRP A 8 -22.30 -21.29 13.01
C TRP A 8 -21.60 -20.91 11.70
N ALA A 9 -20.27 -20.93 11.71
CA ALA A 9 -19.45 -20.70 10.52
C ALA A 9 -18.12 -21.43 10.64
N VAL A 10 -17.53 -21.79 9.51
CA VAL A 10 -16.20 -22.39 9.44
C VAL A 10 -15.50 -21.94 8.17
N VAL A 11 -14.19 -21.74 8.28
CA VAL A 11 -13.30 -21.60 7.15
C VAL A 11 -12.08 -22.49 7.34
N ILE A 12 -11.75 -23.23 6.29
CA ILE A 12 -10.64 -24.17 6.19
C ILE A 12 -9.70 -23.65 5.10
N HIS A 13 -8.39 -23.68 5.31
CA HIS A 13 -7.42 -23.46 4.24
C HIS A 13 -6.44 -24.61 4.09
N GLY A 14 -6.14 -24.96 2.84
CA GLY A 14 -5.15 -25.98 2.44
C GLY A 14 -3.74 -25.42 2.19
N GLY A 15 -3.55 -24.13 2.44
CA GLY A 15 -2.28 -23.43 2.29
C GLY A 15 -2.14 -22.64 0.99
N CYS A 16 -1.20 -21.70 0.94
CA CYS A 16 -0.93 -20.88 -0.25
C CYS A 16 0.38 -21.29 -0.95
N THR A 17 0.49 -20.95 -2.24
CA THR A 17 1.68 -21.24 -3.06
C THR A 17 1.74 -20.35 -4.32
N ASN A 18 2.94 -20.14 -4.84
CA ASN A 18 3.16 -19.56 -6.17
C ASN A 18 3.33 -20.63 -7.27
N THR A 19 3.54 -21.88 -6.88
CA THR A 19 3.67 -23.02 -7.80
C THR A 19 2.28 -23.45 -8.26
N LEU A 20 2.08 -23.55 -9.57
CA LEU A 20 0.87 -24.15 -10.13
C LEU A 20 0.92 -25.66 -10.00
N PHE A 21 -0.20 -26.24 -9.63
CA PHE A 21 -0.40 -27.68 -9.69
C PHE A 21 -1.12 -28.05 -10.99
N ASP A 22 -0.91 -29.28 -11.42
CA ASP A 22 -1.70 -29.84 -12.51
C ASP A 22 -3.20 -29.75 -12.19
N PRO A 23 -4.07 -29.56 -13.19
CA PRO A 23 -5.52 -29.50 -13.03
C PRO A 23 -6.12 -30.61 -12.18
N GLU A 24 -5.59 -31.83 -12.31
CA GLU A 24 -6.03 -33.01 -11.55
C GLU A 24 -5.70 -32.87 -10.06
N VAL A 25 -4.51 -32.40 -9.72
CA VAL A 25 -4.10 -32.16 -8.32
C VAL A 25 -4.92 -31.04 -7.69
N GLN A 26 -5.22 -29.98 -8.45
CA GLN A 26 -6.12 -28.91 -7.98
C GLN A 26 -7.52 -29.45 -7.67
N ARG A 27 -8.05 -30.32 -8.54
CA ARG A 27 -9.33 -31.01 -8.33
C ARG A 27 -9.31 -31.89 -7.09
N ASP A 28 -8.26 -32.69 -6.92
CA ASP A 28 -8.10 -33.56 -5.76
C ASP A 28 -8.06 -32.77 -4.45
N ILE A 29 -7.39 -31.62 -4.44
CA ILE A 29 -7.38 -30.70 -3.29
C ILE A 29 -8.79 -30.19 -2.98
N GLN A 30 -9.53 -29.74 -4.00
CA GLN A 30 -10.89 -29.23 -3.84
C GLN A 30 -11.86 -30.32 -3.36
N ASP A 31 -11.80 -31.52 -3.94
CA ASP A 31 -12.66 -32.65 -3.56
C ASP A 31 -12.39 -33.12 -2.12
N ASN A 32 -11.12 -33.13 -1.70
CA ASN A 32 -10.75 -33.41 -0.31
C ASN A 32 -11.28 -32.31 0.64
N LEU A 33 -11.10 -31.04 0.30
CA LEU A 33 -11.62 -29.93 1.10
C LEU A 33 -13.15 -29.96 1.20
N ALA A 34 -13.86 -30.27 0.11
CA ALA A 34 -15.31 -30.42 0.08
C ALA A 34 -15.79 -31.57 0.98
N THR A 35 -15.09 -32.70 0.94
CA THR A 35 -15.39 -33.88 1.78
C THR A 35 -15.22 -33.57 3.26
N ILE A 36 -14.12 -32.90 3.62
CA ILE A 36 -13.85 -32.48 4.99
C ILE A 36 -14.90 -31.47 5.44
N LEU A 37 -15.19 -30.45 4.62
CA LEU A 37 -16.19 -29.42 4.92
C LEU A 37 -17.55 -30.04 5.23
N GLY A 38 -18.03 -31.00 4.41
CA GLY A 38 -19.30 -31.67 4.65
C GLY A 38 -19.40 -32.37 6.01
N THR A 39 -18.30 -32.97 6.48
CA THR A 39 -18.22 -33.61 7.80
C THR A 39 -18.23 -32.57 8.93
N VAL A 40 -17.53 -31.46 8.72
CA VAL A 40 -17.45 -30.36 9.70
C VAL A 40 -18.77 -29.64 9.87
N GLU A 41 -19.48 -29.39 8.78
CA GLU A 41 -20.81 -28.77 8.84
C GLU A 41 -21.79 -29.62 9.64
N LEU A 42 -21.75 -30.95 9.46
CA LEU A 42 -22.61 -31.85 10.23
C LEU A 42 -22.32 -31.72 11.74
N ALA A 43 -21.04 -31.71 12.12
CA ALA A 43 -20.63 -31.54 13.51
C ALA A 43 -21.09 -30.18 14.10
N LEU A 44 -20.94 -29.08 13.35
CA LEU A 44 -21.40 -27.76 13.79
C LEU A 44 -22.93 -27.67 13.90
N LYS A 45 -23.66 -28.30 12.97
CA LYS A 45 -25.14 -28.42 13.01
C LYS A 45 -25.61 -29.23 14.22
N GLU A 46 -24.85 -30.24 14.64
CA GLU A 46 -25.09 -31.04 15.84
C GLU A 46 -24.67 -30.34 17.15
N GLY A 47 -24.09 -29.14 17.07
CA GLY A 47 -23.72 -28.34 18.24
C GLY A 47 -22.38 -28.71 18.87
N VAL A 48 -21.48 -29.37 18.12
CA VAL A 48 -20.11 -29.62 18.56
C VAL A 48 -19.37 -28.28 18.75
N GLN A 49 -18.56 -28.19 19.81
CA GLN A 49 -17.82 -26.98 20.15
C GLN A 49 -16.76 -26.64 19.10
N ALA A 50 -16.51 -25.34 18.89
CA ALA A 50 -15.61 -24.83 17.86
C ALA A 50 -14.21 -25.44 17.97
N LYS A 51 -13.67 -25.55 19.19
CA LYS A 51 -12.36 -26.15 19.45
C LYS A 51 -12.28 -27.61 18.97
N ASP A 52 -13.27 -28.42 19.30
CA ASP A 52 -13.29 -29.83 18.92
C ASP A 52 -13.46 -30.01 17.40
N VAL A 53 -14.21 -29.09 16.76
CA VAL A 53 -14.32 -29.01 15.30
C VAL A 53 -12.97 -28.71 14.68
N VAL A 54 -12.25 -27.70 15.16
CA VAL A 54 -10.89 -27.35 14.66
C VAL A 54 -9.95 -28.56 14.76
N VAL A 55 -9.90 -29.22 15.92
CA VAL A 55 -9.01 -30.38 16.15
C VAL A 55 -9.32 -31.53 15.18
N LYS A 56 -10.60 -31.90 15.02
CA LYS A 56 -11.02 -32.96 14.10
C LYS A 56 -10.71 -32.62 12.64
N THR A 57 -10.95 -31.38 12.25
CA THR A 57 -10.73 -30.90 10.88
C THR A 57 -9.25 -30.93 10.52
N ILE A 58 -8.39 -30.41 11.39
CA ILE A 58 -6.94 -30.41 11.16
C ILE A 58 -6.38 -31.82 11.19
N SER A 59 -6.89 -32.72 12.06
CA SER A 59 -6.48 -34.12 12.06
C SER A 59 -6.77 -34.79 10.70
N ALA A 60 -7.94 -34.52 10.10
CA ALA A 60 -8.28 -35.01 8.77
C ALA A 60 -7.37 -34.43 7.67
N LEU A 61 -6.97 -33.16 7.80
CA LEU A 61 -6.01 -32.52 6.89
C LEU A 61 -4.60 -33.11 7.06
N GLU A 62 -4.17 -33.40 8.28
CA GLU A 62 -2.89 -34.06 8.60
C GLU A 62 -2.83 -35.51 8.09
N ASP A 63 -3.96 -36.20 7.97
CA ASP A 63 -4.01 -37.55 7.42
C ASP A 63 -4.01 -37.57 5.87
N CYS A 64 -4.25 -36.43 5.23
CA CYS A 64 -4.36 -36.30 3.78
C CYS A 64 -3.01 -35.96 3.12
N PRO A 65 -2.46 -36.83 2.24
CA PRO A 65 -1.14 -36.68 1.65
C PRO A 65 -0.94 -35.47 0.73
N LEU A 66 -2.03 -34.76 0.39
CA LEU A 66 -2.00 -33.59 -0.48
C LEU A 66 -1.54 -32.32 0.24
N PHE A 67 -1.77 -32.24 1.56
CA PHE A 67 -1.48 -31.05 2.34
C PHE A 67 -0.12 -31.14 3.04
N ASN A 68 0.54 -29.99 3.24
CA ASN A 68 1.80 -29.93 3.97
C ASN A 68 1.56 -29.90 5.49
N ALA A 69 0.96 -30.95 6.01
CA ALA A 69 0.74 -31.19 7.43
C ALA A 69 0.62 -32.70 7.66
N GLY A 70 1.19 -33.22 8.74
CA GLY A 70 1.20 -34.66 8.99
C GLY A 70 1.72 -35.46 7.78
N LYS A 71 0.90 -36.39 7.27
CA LYS A 71 1.16 -37.15 6.04
C LYS A 71 1.19 -36.21 4.85
N GLY A 72 2.35 -36.03 4.22
CA GLY A 72 2.54 -35.03 3.16
C GLY A 72 3.36 -33.81 3.59
N ALA A 73 3.90 -33.81 4.81
CA ALA A 73 4.79 -32.76 5.31
C ALA A 73 6.06 -32.60 4.45
N ALA A 74 6.51 -31.34 4.35
CA ALA A 74 7.76 -30.96 3.72
C ALA A 74 8.99 -31.64 4.36
N PHE A 75 10.06 -31.75 3.58
CA PHE A 75 11.31 -32.38 4.00
C PHE A 75 12.28 -31.35 4.60
N THR A 76 13.00 -31.72 5.65
CA THR A 76 14.16 -30.97 6.16
C THR A 76 15.32 -31.04 5.16
N LEU A 77 16.36 -30.23 5.39
CA LEU A 77 17.60 -30.28 4.61
C LEU A 77 18.24 -31.68 4.60
N ASP A 78 18.12 -32.40 5.72
CA ASP A 78 18.65 -33.75 5.90
C ASP A 78 17.72 -34.87 5.36
N GLY A 79 16.58 -34.51 4.75
CA GLY A 79 15.65 -35.46 4.14
C GLY A 79 14.74 -36.20 5.13
N GLY A 80 14.56 -35.67 6.34
CA GLY A 80 13.56 -36.12 7.33
C GLY A 80 12.36 -35.16 7.42
N HIS A 81 11.51 -35.34 8.44
CA HIS A 81 10.35 -34.47 8.70
C HIS A 81 10.33 -33.97 10.14
N GLU A 82 9.92 -32.71 10.30
CA GLU A 82 9.66 -32.08 11.60
C GLU A 82 8.35 -31.32 11.52
N LEU A 83 7.42 -31.62 12.41
CA LEU A 83 6.05 -31.10 12.36
C LEU A 83 5.80 -30.08 13.47
N GLU A 84 4.85 -29.19 13.25
CA GLU A 84 4.40 -28.22 14.25
C GLU A 84 2.90 -27.96 14.13
N ALA A 85 2.24 -27.68 15.25
CA ALA A 85 0.82 -27.35 15.31
C ALA A 85 0.49 -26.43 16.49
N GLY A 86 -0.57 -25.65 16.34
CA GLY A 86 -1.08 -24.75 17.38
C GLY A 86 -2.61 -24.74 17.42
N LEU A 87 -3.15 -24.50 18.61
CA LEU A 87 -4.58 -24.41 18.88
C LEU A 87 -4.86 -23.28 19.86
N VAL A 88 -5.83 -22.43 19.52
CA VAL A 88 -6.29 -21.29 20.33
C VAL A 88 -7.80 -21.44 20.55
N ASP A 89 -8.21 -21.46 21.82
CA ASP A 89 -9.61 -21.34 22.21
C ASP A 89 -9.93 -19.88 22.55
N GLY A 90 -10.64 -19.19 21.64
CA GLY A 90 -10.96 -17.78 21.78
C GLY A 90 -11.97 -17.48 22.90
N HIS A 91 -12.70 -18.48 23.40
CA HIS A 91 -13.60 -18.31 24.53
C HIS A 91 -12.83 -18.17 25.85
N SER A 92 -11.91 -19.11 26.12
CA SER A 92 -11.12 -19.10 27.36
C SER A 92 -9.82 -18.27 27.26
N GLY A 93 -9.37 -17.97 26.04
CA GLY A 93 -8.04 -17.41 25.77
C GLY A 93 -6.91 -18.44 25.94
N SER A 94 -7.25 -19.73 26.08
CA SER A 94 -6.26 -20.79 26.25
C SER A 94 -5.57 -21.11 24.92
N TYR A 95 -4.30 -21.48 25.02
CA TYR A 95 -3.46 -21.78 23.87
C TYR A 95 -2.54 -22.97 24.18
N GLY A 96 -2.40 -23.87 23.20
CA GLY A 96 -1.50 -25.00 23.25
C GLY A 96 -0.83 -25.21 21.90
N ALA A 97 0.47 -25.50 21.91
CA ALA A 97 1.24 -25.73 20.71
C ALA A 97 2.33 -26.78 20.91
N VAL A 98 2.73 -27.38 19.80
CA VAL A 98 3.83 -28.33 19.73
C VAL A 98 4.70 -28.04 18.49
N SER A 99 6.01 -28.26 18.58
CA SER A 99 6.93 -28.05 17.45
C SER A 99 8.04 -29.10 17.40
N CYS A 100 8.67 -29.24 16.24
CA CYS A 100 9.77 -30.17 15.98
C CYS A 100 9.44 -31.64 16.32
N LEU A 101 8.19 -32.08 16.09
CA LEU A 101 7.77 -33.47 16.30
C LEU A 101 8.23 -34.33 15.14
N THR A 102 8.68 -35.54 15.44
CA THR A 102 9.29 -36.42 14.43
C THR A 102 8.54 -37.74 14.26
N VAL A 103 7.69 -38.10 15.22
CA VAL A 103 7.00 -39.41 15.21
C VAL A 103 5.53 -39.35 15.63
N THR A 104 5.04 -38.23 16.15
CA THR A 104 3.61 -38.07 16.49
C THR A 104 2.78 -37.90 15.21
N LYS A 105 1.85 -38.83 14.94
CA LYS A 105 1.10 -38.86 13.67
C LYS A 105 0.29 -37.59 13.42
N ASN A 106 -0.43 -37.11 14.43
CA ASN A 106 -1.30 -35.93 14.34
C ASN A 106 -0.88 -34.87 15.36
N PRO A 107 0.03 -33.94 14.99
CA PRO A 107 0.50 -32.86 15.86
C PRO A 107 -0.61 -32.05 16.53
N ILE A 108 -1.75 -31.81 15.87
CA ILE A 108 -2.85 -31.03 16.47
C ILE A 108 -3.44 -31.70 17.72
N LEU A 109 -3.46 -33.03 17.80
CA LEU A 109 -3.92 -33.76 19.00
C LEU A 109 -2.97 -33.55 20.18
N ALA A 110 -1.67 -33.44 19.91
CA ALA A 110 -0.68 -33.10 20.94
C ALA A 110 -0.83 -31.64 21.39
N ALA A 111 -1.11 -30.71 20.46
CA ALA A 111 -1.42 -29.31 20.80
C ALA A 111 -2.68 -29.17 21.67
N ASP A 112 -3.76 -29.88 21.36
CA ASP A 112 -4.99 -29.91 22.18
C ASP A 112 -4.71 -30.47 23.59
N ALA A 113 -3.86 -31.50 23.71
CA ALA A 113 -3.48 -32.02 25.01
C ALA A 113 -2.63 -31.05 25.83
N VAL A 114 -1.76 -30.25 25.20
CA VAL A 114 -1.02 -29.16 25.86
C VAL A 114 -2.01 -28.11 26.38
N LEU A 115 -2.94 -27.67 25.52
CA LEU A 115 -3.99 -26.71 25.87
C LEU A 115 -4.83 -27.20 27.06
N TYR A 116 -5.33 -28.44 26.99
CA TYR A 116 -6.18 -29.04 28.02
C TYR A 116 -5.48 -29.14 29.39
N ARG A 117 -4.18 -29.44 29.40
CA ARG A 117 -3.40 -29.54 30.65
C ARG A 117 -3.14 -28.19 31.30
N GLY A 118 -3.14 -27.10 30.54
CA GLY A 118 -3.07 -25.71 31.04
C GLY A 118 -1.78 -25.28 31.77
N ASN A 119 -0.84 -26.19 32.03
CA ASN A 119 0.40 -25.87 32.76
C ASN A 119 1.46 -25.19 31.89
N HIS A 120 1.41 -25.40 30.57
CA HIS A 120 2.37 -24.90 29.59
C HIS A 120 1.61 -24.52 28.32
N CYS A 121 2.13 -23.53 27.59
CA CYS A 121 1.56 -23.12 26.31
C CYS A 121 2.19 -23.83 25.10
N MET A 122 3.45 -24.28 25.22
CA MET A 122 4.18 -24.87 24.09
C MET A 122 5.21 -25.91 24.56
N ILE A 123 5.34 -27.01 23.83
CA ILE A 123 6.37 -28.06 24.05
C ILE A 123 7.03 -28.41 22.72
N ALA A 124 8.35 -28.59 22.69
CA ALA A 124 9.09 -28.82 21.45
C ALA A 124 9.94 -30.10 21.46
N GLY A 125 10.22 -30.62 20.27
CA GLY A 125 11.17 -31.70 20.03
C GLY A 125 10.77 -33.03 20.64
N SER A 126 11.75 -33.80 21.09
CA SER A 126 11.54 -35.12 21.69
C SER A 126 10.63 -35.09 22.93
N ALA A 127 10.59 -33.98 23.66
CA ALA A 127 9.71 -33.82 24.82
C ALA A 127 8.21 -33.79 24.41
N ALA A 128 7.90 -33.24 23.23
CA ALA A 128 6.55 -33.28 22.68
C ALA A 128 6.18 -34.71 22.24
N ASP A 129 7.09 -35.41 21.56
CA ASP A 129 6.88 -36.82 21.19
C ASP A 129 6.75 -37.74 22.43
N ASP A 130 7.50 -37.49 23.50
CA ASP A 130 7.38 -38.21 24.77
C ASP A 130 6.04 -37.94 25.47
N LEU A 131 5.54 -36.71 25.37
CA LEU A 131 4.21 -36.37 25.85
C LEU A 131 3.15 -37.15 25.06
N SER A 132 3.25 -37.18 23.72
CA SER A 132 2.33 -37.94 22.86
C SER A 132 2.30 -39.42 23.24
N ARG A 133 3.47 -40.03 23.48
CA ARG A 133 3.58 -41.42 23.97
C ARG A 133 2.86 -41.63 25.29
N LYS A 134 3.09 -40.74 26.27
CA LYS A 134 2.46 -40.83 27.60
C LYS A 134 0.94 -40.68 27.55
N LEU A 135 0.44 -39.95 26.56
CA LEU A 135 -0.98 -39.73 26.32
C LEU A 135 -1.63 -40.83 25.48
N GLY A 136 -0.86 -41.78 24.96
CA GLY A 136 -1.37 -42.84 24.09
C GLY A 136 -1.77 -42.35 22.70
N LEU A 137 -1.22 -41.22 22.24
CA LEU A 137 -1.37 -40.78 20.85
C LEU A 137 -0.61 -41.72 19.91
N GLU A 138 -1.08 -41.85 18.68
CA GLU A 138 -0.46 -42.74 17.69
C GLU A 138 0.93 -42.26 17.29
N ILE A 139 1.91 -43.17 17.41
CA ILE A 139 3.31 -42.94 17.06
C ILE A 139 3.64 -43.72 15.79
N VAL A 140 4.19 -43.01 14.80
CA VAL A 140 4.54 -43.54 13.48
C VAL A 140 6.03 -43.32 13.19
N PRO A 141 6.67 -44.14 12.35
CA PRO A 141 8.02 -43.84 11.88
C PRO A 141 8.03 -42.54 11.07
N ASN A 142 9.12 -41.76 11.12
CA ASN A 142 9.23 -40.48 10.39
C ASN A 142 8.95 -40.62 8.88
N THR A 143 9.25 -41.78 8.29
CA THR A 143 8.97 -42.12 6.88
C THR A 143 7.48 -42.17 6.54
N TYR A 144 6.58 -42.26 7.52
CA TYR A 144 5.12 -42.18 7.31
C TYR A 144 4.71 -40.85 6.66
N PHE A 145 5.41 -39.77 7.00
CA PHE A 145 5.07 -38.42 6.51
C PHE A 145 5.51 -38.19 5.06
N SER A 146 6.38 -39.05 4.51
CA SER A 146 6.88 -38.95 3.14
C SER A 146 5.81 -39.33 2.11
N THR A 147 5.71 -38.55 1.03
CA THR A 147 4.96 -38.92 -0.19
C THR A 147 5.88 -38.89 -1.41
N ILE A 148 5.47 -39.54 -2.50
CA ILE A 148 6.25 -39.59 -3.74
C ILE A 148 6.42 -38.18 -4.32
N SER A 149 5.35 -37.38 -4.34
CA SER A 149 5.35 -36.01 -4.86
C SER A 149 6.29 -35.09 -4.06
N ARG A 150 6.19 -35.09 -2.72
CA ARG A 150 7.06 -34.28 -1.84
C ARG A 150 8.53 -34.68 -1.97
N ARG A 151 8.81 -35.98 -2.08
CA ARG A 151 10.19 -36.48 -2.25
C ARG A 151 10.76 -36.04 -3.60
N ALA A 152 9.99 -36.19 -4.67
CA ALA A 152 10.40 -35.74 -6.00
C ALA A 152 10.68 -34.22 -6.03
N PHE A 153 9.82 -33.42 -5.39
CA PHE A 153 10.02 -31.98 -5.25
C PHE A 153 11.30 -31.63 -4.48
N TRP A 154 11.52 -32.26 -3.32
CA TRP A 154 12.72 -32.04 -2.50
C TRP A 154 13.99 -32.46 -3.24
N GLU A 155 13.98 -33.61 -3.92
CA GLU A 155 15.12 -34.07 -4.71
C GLU A 155 15.42 -33.12 -5.86
N ALA A 156 14.41 -32.66 -6.59
CA ALA A 156 14.57 -31.77 -7.74
C ALA A 156 15.08 -30.38 -7.33
N ASN A 157 14.55 -29.79 -6.25
CA ASN A 157 14.86 -28.40 -5.89
C ASN A 157 16.03 -28.28 -4.91
N ILE A 158 16.08 -29.13 -3.88
CA ILE A 158 17.05 -29.01 -2.79
C ILE A 158 18.31 -29.82 -3.11
N ARG A 159 18.15 -31.12 -3.34
CA ARG A 159 19.30 -32.03 -3.51
C ARG A 159 20.01 -31.87 -4.86
N ILE A 160 19.25 -31.80 -5.95
CA ILE A 160 19.77 -31.67 -7.33
C ILE A 160 19.79 -30.21 -7.76
N GLY A 161 18.74 -29.44 -7.45
CA GLY A 161 18.60 -28.04 -7.83
C GLY A 161 19.50 -27.07 -7.05
N HIS A 162 20.19 -27.56 -6.01
CA HIS A 162 21.09 -26.78 -5.15
C HIS A 162 20.42 -25.58 -4.44
N GLN A 163 19.09 -25.56 -4.31
CA GLN A 163 18.41 -24.57 -3.46
C GLN A 163 18.53 -24.98 -2.00
N ARG A 164 18.79 -24.02 -1.09
CA ARG A 164 18.77 -24.30 0.35
C ARG A 164 17.34 -24.54 0.86
N THR A 165 16.37 -23.79 0.33
CA THR A 165 14.95 -23.93 0.70
C THR A 165 14.05 -23.68 -0.50
N ALA A 166 12.88 -24.32 -0.51
CA ALA A 166 11.88 -24.18 -1.57
C ALA A 166 10.45 -24.25 -1.00
N TRP A 167 9.53 -23.50 -1.62
CA TRP A 167 8.14 -23.39 -1.19
C TRP A 167 7.27 -24.48 -1.78
N GLU A 168 6.51 -25.13 -0.91
CA GLU A 168 5.52 -26.16 -1.22
C GLU A 168 4.15 -25.71 -0.69
N ALA A 169 3.04 -26.18 -1.30
CA ALA A 169 1.67 -25.88 -0.85
C ALA A 169 1.59 -25.87 0.68
N GLY A 170 1.29 -24.70 1.25
CA GLY A 170 1.64 -24.33 2.62
C GLY A 170 0.83 -24.98 3.75
N THR A 171 0.99 -24.39 4.93
CA THR A 171 0.30 -24.72 6.20
C THR A 171 -1.20 -24.87 6.03
N VAL A 172 -1.79 -25.85 6.72
CA VAL A 172 -3.25 -25.99 6.87
C VAL A 172 -3.75 -25.28 8.11
N GLY A 173 -4.97 -24.76 8.05
CA GLY A 173 -5.57 -24.07 9.20
C GLY A 173 -7.07 -23.97 9.11
N VAL A 174 -7.69 -23.80 10.28
CA VAL A 174 -9.14 -23.82 10.47
C VAL A 174 -9.54 -22.76 11.48
N ILE A 175 -10.59 -22.02 11.16
CA ILE A 175 -11.29 -21.13 12.09
C ILE A 175 -12.74 -21.58 12.16
N ALA A 176 -13.25 -21.87 13.35
CA ALA A 176 -14.63 -22.29 13.57
C ALA A 176 -15.34 -21.37 14.56
N LEU A 177 -16.61 -21.08 14.26
CA LEU A 177 -17.58 -20.38 15.11
C LEU A 177 -18.72 -21.37 15.38
N ASP A 178 -18.88 -21.79 16.62
CA ASP A 178 -19.94 -22.71 17.00
C ASP A 178 -21.27 -22.01 17.34
N SER A 179 -22.30 -22.82 17.57
CA SER A 179 -23.65 -22.35 17.91
C SER A 179 -23.77 -21.67 19.27
N HIS A 180 -22.74 -21.74 20.12
CA HIS A 180 -22.64 -21.00 21.38
C HIS A 180 -22.00 -19.62 21.17
N GLY A 181 -21.53 -19.31 19.96
CA GLY A 181 -20.85 -18.06 19.64
C GLY A 181 -19.38 -18.07 20.03
N HIS A 182 -18.77 -19.25 20.23
CA HIS A 182 -17.35 -19.37 20.56
C HIS A 182 -16.52 -19.56 19.29
N ILE A 183 -15.35 -18.89 19.26
CA ILE A 183 -14.39 -18.99 18.16
C ILE A 183 -13.21 -19.84 18.61
N ALA A 184 -12.76 -20.76 17.76
CA ALA A 184 -11.48 -21.45 17.92
C ALA A 184 -10.69 -21.40 16.61
N VAL A 185 -9.37 -21.42 16.75
CA VAL A 185 -8.42 -21.40 15.62
C VAL A 185 -7.35 -22.44 15.83
N GLY A 186 -6.98 -23.14 14.77
CA GLY A 186 -5.84 -24.04 14.79
C GLY A 186 -5.13 -24.08 13.45
N GLY A 187 -3.88 -24.56 13.48
CA GLY A 187 -3.09 -24.82 12.29
C GLY A 187 -2.07 -25.93 12.52
N SER A 188 -1.63 -26.54 11.43
CA SER A 188 -0.60 -27.59 11.42
C SER A 188 0.25 -27.49 10.16
N THR A 189 1.55 -27.78 10.26
CA THR A 189 2.45 -27.70 9.11
C THR A 189 3.68 -28.60 9.21
N GLY A 190 4.20 -29.01 8.06
CA GLY A 190 5.55 -29.56 7.90
C GLY A 190 6.63 -28.47 7.76
N GLY A 191 6.27 -27.20 7.64
CA GLY A 191 7.19 -26.09 7.37
C GLY A 191 7.60 -26.00 5.90
N ILE A 192 8.79 -25.45 5.63
CA ILE A 192 9.32 -25.30 4.26
C ILE A 192 10.25 -26.45 3.89
N SER A 193 10.28 -26.82 2.60
CA SER A 193 11.19 -27.84 2.11
C SER A 193 12.63 -27.32 2.13
N GLY A 194 13.57 -28.13 2.63
CA GLY A 194 14.97 -27.78 2.85
C GLY A 194 15.25 -27.01 4.14
N LYS A 195 14.27 -26.88 5.06
CA LYS A 195 14.51 -26.21 6.35
C LYS A 195 15.61 -26.90 7.18
N ASP A 196 16.35 -26.10 7.94
CA ASP A 196 17.25 -26.62 8.97
C ASP A 196 16.44 -27.37 10.05
N SER A 197 17.01 -28.47 10.58
CA SER A 197 16.43 -29.19 11.71
C SER A 197 16.33 -28.27 12.93
N GLY A 198 15.16 -28.27 13.59
CA GLY A 198 14.84 -27.40 14.70
C GLY A 198 14.22 -26.05 14.31
N ARG A 199 14.04 -25.75 13.02
CA ARG A 199 13.36 -24.52 12.57
C ARG A 199 11.88 -24.58 12.95
N VAL A 200 11.44 -23.57 13.70
CA VAL A 200 10.04 -23.34 14.08
C VAL A 200 9.45 -22.20 13.23
N GLY A 201 8.28 -22.43 12.65
CA GLY A 201 7.54 -21.44 11.87
C GLY A 201 6.50 -20.66 12.67
N ASP A 202 5.64 -19.95 11.96
CA ASP A 202 4.57 -19.11 12.50
C ASP A 202 3.40 -19.91 13.10
N THR A 203 3.16 -21.12 12.58
CA THR A 203 1.94 -21.91 12.85
C THR A 203 1.82 -22.31 14.31
N ALA A 204 2.94 -22.64 14.96
CA ALA A 204 2.98 -23.00 16.36
C ALA A 204 3.20 -21.80 17.29
N VAL A 205 3.08 -20.55 16.81
CA VAL A 205 3.35 -19.34 17.61
C VAL A 205 2.12 -18.42 17.64
N LEU A 206 1.54 -18.25 18.84
CA LEU A 206 0.39 -17.38 19.08
C LEU A 206 0.71 -15.93 18.68
N GLY A 207 -0.16 -15.32 17.88
CA GLY A 207 -0.02 -13.95 17.37
C GLY A 207 0.82 -13.83 16.09
N ALA A 208 1.59 -14.86 15.73
CA ALA A 208 2.24 -14.97 14.43
C ALA A 208 1.28 -15.56 13.39
N GLY A 209 1.13 -16.89 13.40
CA GLY A 209 0.31 -17.61 12.42
C GLY A 209 -1.13 -17.82 12.85
N LEU A 210 -1.41 -17.84 14.16
CA LEU A 210 -2.74 -18.12 14.72
C LEU A 210 -3.11 -17.12 15.82
N PHE A 211 -4.37 -16.71 15.87
CA PHE A 211 -4.94 -15.93 16.96
C PHE A 211 -6.45 -16.17 17.08
N ALA A 212 -6.99 -16.20 18.29
CA ALA A 212 -8.43 -16.20 18.52
C ALA A 212 -8.79 -15.49 19.83
N ASP A 213 -9.89 -14.75 19.81
CA ASP A 213 -10.56 -14.22 21.01
C ASP A 213 -12.09 -14.26 20.83
N SER A 214 -12.83 -13.66 21.77
CA SER A 214 -14.30 -13.57 21.71
C SER A 214 -14.86 -12.73 20.55
N LYS A 215 -14.01 -12.02 19.79
CA LYS A 215 -14.40 -11.11 18.72
C LYS A 215 -13.98 -11.61 17.35
N LEU A 216 -12.83 -12.26 17.23
CA LEU A 216 -12.31 -12.71 15.95
C LEU A 216 -11.33 -13.89 16.07
N GLY A 217 -11.18 -14.62 14.98
CA GLY A 217 -10.10 -15.59 14.77
C GLY A 217 -9.31 -15.28 13.50
N VAL A 218 -8.01 -15.58 13.50
CA VAL A 218 -7.09 -15.39 12.37
C VAL A 218 -6.19 -16.60 12.20
N ALA A 219 -6.08 -17.11 10.97
CA ALA A 219 -5.12 -18.13 10.57
C ALA A 219 -4.33 -17.65 9.34
N CYS A 220 -3.02 -17.86 9.35
CA CYS A 220 -2.13 -17.46 8.26
C CYS A 220 -1.51 -18.68 7.56
N SER A 221 -1.06 -18.48 6.32
CA SER A 221 -0.29 -19.47 5.57
C SER A 221 0.74 -18.77 4.67
N GLY A 222 1.78 -19.49 4.28
CA GLY A 222 2.83 -18.99 3.39
C GLY A 222 4.14 -18.75 4.11
N ALA A 223 4.75 -17.57 3.90
CA ALA A 223 6.12 -17.30 4.29
C ALA A 223 6.35 -17.22 5.80
N GLY A 224 6.46 -18.37 6.46
CA GLY A 224 6.41 -18.46 7.92
C GLY A 224 7.39 -17.57 8.68
N ASP A 225 8.61 -17.37 8.17
CA ASP A 225 9.57 -16.47 8.83
C ASP A 225 9.16 -14.99 8.72
N GLU A 226 8.48 -14.60 7.64
CA GLU A 226 7.91 -13.25 7.49
C GLU A 226 6.65 -13.09 8.33
N ILE A 227 5.75 -14.07 8.30
CA ILE A 227 4.53 -14.09 9.12
C ILE A 227 4.92 -13.97 10.61
N PHE A 228 5.95 -14.68 11.02
CA PHE A 228 6.51 -14.61 12.37
C PHE A 228 7.15 -13.26 12.64
N ARG A 229 8.12 -12.80 11.84
CA ARG A 229 8.82 -11.52 12.05
C ARG A 229 7.85 -10.33 12.16
N HIS A 230 6.73 -10.40 11.47
CA HIS A 230 5.73 -9.35 11.44
C HIS A 230 4.54 -9.56 12.38
N LEU A 231 4.46 -10.67 13.12
CA LEU A 231 3.34 -11.03 14.00
C LEU A 231 1.98 -10.80 13.31
N LEU A 232 1.81 -11.43 12.15
CA LEU A 232 0.75 -11.07 11.20
C LEU A 232 -0.65 -11.18 11.81
N ALA A 233 -0.95 -12.27 12.52
CA ALA A 233 -2.25 -12.45 13.17
C ALA A 233 -2.55 -11.34 14.19
N THR A 234 -1.57 -10.94 15.00
CA THR A 234 -1.71 -9.82 15.95
C THR A 234 -1.99 -8.49 15.26
N LYS A 235 -1.38 -8.21 14.10
CA LYS A 235 -1.64 -6.98 13.34
C LYS A 235 -3.07 -6.89 12.84
N VAL A 236 -3.62 -8.00 12.34
CA VAL A 236 -5.03 -8.07 11.91
C VAL A 236 -5.94 -7.74 13.08
N THR A 237 -5.75 -8.41 14.23
CA THR A 237 -6.51 -8.16 15.46
C THR A 237 -6.42 -6.70 15.90
N SER A 238 -5.21 -6.15 15.93
CA SER A 238 -4.98 -4.77 16.35
C SER A 238 -5.68 -3.79 15.42
N HIS A 239 -5.54 -3.93 14.10
CA HIS A 239 -6.21 -3.08 13.12
C HIS A 239 -7.72 -3.12 13.23
N HIS A 240 -8.30 -4.31 13.38
CA HIS A 240 -9.74 -4.46 13.57
C HIS A 240 -10.22 -3.84 14.89
N SER A 241 -9.47 -4.02 15.99
CA SER A 241 -9.80 -3.43 17.29
C SER A 241 -9.75 -1.89 17.30
N HIS A 242 -8.98 -1.29 16.39
CA HIS A 242 -8.88 0.16 16.18
C HIS A 242 -9.92 0.70 15.18
N GLY A 243 -10.93 -0.10 14.82
CA GLY A 243 -12.10 0.34 14.06
C GLY A 243 -12.05 0.10 12.56
N LEU A 244 -11.02 -0.57 12.02
CA LEU A 244 -11.04 -1.01 10.62
C LEU A 244 -12.00 -2.19 10.41
N SER A 245 -12.63 -2.26 9.24
CA SER A 245 -13.35 -3.47 8.82
C SER A 245 -12.41 -4.68 8.76
N LEU A 246 -12.95 -5.90 8.87
CA LEU A 246 -12.13 -7.13 8.83
C LEU A 246 -11.31 -7.22 7.53
N GLU A 247 -11.90 -6.83 6.41
CA GLU A 247 -11.24 -6.75 5.11
C GLU A 247 -10.11 -5.71 5.09
N ALA A 248 -10.38 -4.48 5.55
CA ALA A 248 -9.34 -3.44 5.59
C ALA A 248 -8.19 -3.80 6.56
N ALA A 249 -8.51 -4.45 7.68
CA ALA A 249 -7.52 -4.92 8.65
C ALA A 249 -6.60 -6.00 8.06
N THR A 250 -7.18 -7.01 7.40
CA THR A 250 -6.42 -8.08 6.74
C THR A 250 -5.58 -7.56 5.56
N HIS A 251 -6.15 -6.69 4.72
CA HIS A 251 -5.43 -6.06 3.61
C HIS A 251 -4.24 -5.21 4.11
N LYS A 252 -4.45 -4.37 5.13
CA LYS A 252 -3.40 -3.52 5.71
C LYS A 252 -2.29 -4.33 6.38
N ALA A 253 -2.63 -5.43 7.04
CA ALA A 253 -1.64 -6.30 7.68
C ALA A 253 -0.77 -7.02 6.62
N LEU A 254 -1.42 -7.54 5.56
CA LEU A 254 -0.73 -8.26 4.50
C LEU A 254 0.12 -7.35 3.59
N SER A 255 -0.30 -6.10 3.36
CA SER A 255 0.44 -5.16 2.51
C SER A 255 1.85 -4.88 3.03
N GLN A 256 2.08 -4.91 4.34
CA GLN A 256 3.42 -4.74 4.92
C GLN A 256 4.35 -5.91 4.58
N ILE A 257 3.83 -7.15 4.53
CA ILE A 257 4.62 -8.33 4.18
C ILE A 257 4.79 -8.45 2.66
N SER A 258 3.85 -7.92 1.88
CA SER A 258 3.94 -7.95 0.41
C SER A 258 5.24 -7.31 -0.12
N LEU A 259 5.84 -6.38 0.64
CA LEU A 259 7.16 -5.80 0.37
C LEU A 259 8.28 -6.85 0.21
N THR A 260 8.16 -8.01 0.86
CA THR A 260 9.16 -9.08 0.82
C THR A 260 9.12 -9.89 -0.47
N GLY A 261 8.04 -9.78 -1.26
CA GLY A 261 7.80 -10.58 -2.45
C GLY A 261 7.53 -12.06 -2.20
N LYS A 262 7.43 -12.48 -0.92
CA LYS A 262 7.16 -13.86 -0.55
C LYS A 262 5.64 -14.16 -0.51
N PRO A 263 5.23 -15.40 -0.83
CA PRO A 263 3.83 -15.79 -0.80
C PRO A 263 3.31 -15.83 0.64
N CYS A 264 2.30 -15.04 0.95
CA CYS A 264 1.61 -15.02 2.24
C CYS A 264 0.09 -14.91 2.04
N ALA A 265 -0.67 -15.50 2.95
CA ALA A 265 -2.12 -15.43 2.97
C ALA A 265 -2.65 -15.33 4.41
N ILE A 266 -3.81 -14.71 4.54
CA ILE A 266 -4.55 -14.51 5.78
C ILE A 266 -6.00 -14.94 5.56
N VAL A 267 -6.52 -15.72 6.49
CA VAL A 267 -7.95 -15.91 6.70
C VAL A 267 -8.30 -15.32 8.06
N ALA A 268 -9.37 -14.53 8.12
CA ALA A 268 -9.90 -14.05 9.38
C ALA A 268 -11.43 -14.19 9.41
N MET A 269 -11.99 -14.42 10.58
CA MET A 269 -13.44 -14.49 10.80
C MET A 269 -13.81 -13.72 12.06
N ASP A 270 -14.85 -12.90 12.02
CA ASP A 270 -15.39 -12.23 13.20
C ASP A 270 -16.47 -13.07 13.93
N LYS A 271 -16.92 -12.62 15.10
CA LYS A 271 -17.99 -13.26 15.89
C LYS A 271 -19.36 -13.23 15.18
N GLU A 272 -19.48 -12.44 14.12
CA GLU A 272 -20.62 -12.43 13.23
C GLU A 272 -20.51 -13.53 12.14
N GLY A 273 -19.39 -14.24 12.05
CA GLY A 273 -19.14 -15.24 11.01
C GLY A 273 -18.87 -14.61 9.64
N MET A 274 -18.55 -13.31 9.58
CA MET A 274 -18.05 -12.69 8.36
C MET A 274 -16.59 -13.09 8.19
N VAL A 275 -16.23 -13.51 6.98
CA VAL A 275 -14.90 -14.00 6.64
C VAL A 275 -14.19 -13.02 5.73
N SER A 276 -12.91 -12.76 5.98
CA SER A 276 -12.00 -12.07 5.06
C SER A 276 -10.85 -12.98 4.65
N ILE A 277 -10.54 -13.00 3.35
CA ILE A 277 -9.46 -13.79 2.76
C ILE A 277 -8.57 -12.84 1.97
N GLN A 278 -7.28 -12.81 2.29
CA GLN A 278 -6.29 -11.99 1.60
C GLN A 278 -5.04 -12.82 1.27
N SER A 279 -4.48 -12.67 0.07
CA SER A 279 -3.31 -13.43 -0.39
C SER A 279 -2.42 -12.61 -1.33
N THR A 280 -1.09 -12.70 -1.15
CA THR A 280 -0.09 -12.27 -2.15
C THR A 280 0.35 -13.42 -3.07
N SER A 281 -0.18 -14.62 -2.83
CA SER A 281 0.24 -15.85 -3.50
C SER A 281 -0.62 -16.13 -4.73
N ARG A 282 -0.03 -16.78 -5.74
CA ARG A 282 -0.74 -17.16 -6.97
C ARG A 282 -1.97 -18.02 -6.69
N LEU A 283 -1.85 -19.00 -5.81
CA LEU A 283 -2.93 -19.91 -5.41
C LEU A 283 -3.10 -19.92 -3.90
N PHE A 284 -4.35 -19.89 -3.43
CA PHE A 284 -4.71 -20.12 -2.04
C PHE A 284 -6.03 -20.89 -1.91
N SER A 285 -5.96 -22.18 -1.55
CA SER A 285 -7.12 -23.06 -1.47
C SER A 285 -7.89 -22.91 -0.15
N THR A 286 -9.20 -22.69 -0.20
CA THR A 286 -10.07 -22.55 0.96
C THR A 286 -11.41 -23.29 0.79
N ALA A 287 -12.05 -23.59 1.91
CA ALA A 287 -13.40 -24.10 1.97
C ALA A 287 -14.18 -23.41 3.09
N LEU A 288 -15.38 -22.93 2.80
CA LEU A 288 -16.21 -22.12 3.70
C LEU A 288 -17.59 -22.76 3.86
N GLY A 289 -18.11 -22.76 5.09
CA GLY A 289 -19.47 -23.18 5.39
C GLY A 289 -20.08 -22.28 6.46
N SER A 290 -21.37 -21.99 6.35
CA SER A 290 -22.08 -21.15 7.33
C SER A 290 -23.55 -21.54 7.44
N SER A 291 -24.19 -21.20 8.55
CA SER A 291 -25.65 -21.28 8.69
C SER A 291 -26.40 -20.34 7.73
N ASN A 292 -25.74 -19.32 7.18
CA ASN A 292 -26.37 -18.25 6.40
C ASN A 292 -25.99 -18.24 4.90
N GLN A 293 -24.99 -19.04 4.50
CA GLN A 293 -24.46 -19.07 3.14
C GLN A 293 -24.21 -20.52 2.71
N PRO A 294 -24.41 -20.85 1.43
CA PRO A 294 -24.08 -22.19 0.93
C PRO A 294 -22.59 -22.47 1.07
N SER A 295 -22.26 -23.74 1.26
CA SER A 295 -20.89 -24.24 1.33
C SER A 295 -20.15 -23.96 0.02
N THR A 296 -18.93 -23.47 0.10
CA THR A 296 -18.10 -23.21 -1.08
C THR A 296 -16.68 -23.73 -0.91
N VAL A 297 -16.06 -24.11 -2.02
CA VAL A 297 -14.64 -24.49 -2.08
C VAL A 297 -14.02 -23.72 -3.24
N HIS A 298 -12.94 -23.00 -2.97
CA HIS A 298 -12.33 -22.11 -3.94
C HIS A 298 -10.80 -22.18 -3.89
N ILE A 299 -10.16 -21.91 -5.02
CA ILE A 299 -8.74 -21.60 -5.10
C ILE A 299 -8.63 -20.12 -5.43
N HIS A 300 -8.34 -19.31 -4.42
CA HIS A 300 -8.20 -17.86 -4.55
C HIS A 300 -6.91 -17.51 -5.29
N GLN A 301 -6.99 -16.51 -6.17
CA GLN A 301 -5.83 -15.83 -6.73
C GLN A 301 -5.29 -14.76 -5.76
N ALA A 302 -4.17 -14.14 -6.10
CA ALA A 302 -3.61 -13.02 -5.35
C ALA A 302 -4.63 -11.86 -5.26
N THR A 303 -5.03 -11.51 -4.03
CA THR A 303 -5.90 -10.36 -3.75
C THR A 303 -5.11 -9.06 -3.66
N LEU A 304 -3.80 -9.15 -3.37
CA LEU A 304 -2.84 -8.06 -3.47
C LEU A 304 -1.85 -8.36 -4.61
N PRO A 305 -2.25 -8.20 -5.88
CA PRO A 305 -1.44 -8.60 -7.04
C PRO A 305 -0.25 -7.66 -7.29
N VAL A 306 -0.25 -6.47 -6.69
CA VAL A 306 0.80 -5.46 -6.90
C VAL A 306 1.57 -5.26 -5.60
N LEU A 307 2.82 -5.72 -5.59
CA LEU A 307 3.73 -5.48 -4.48
C LEU A 307 4.18 -4.01 -4.48
N PRO A 308 4.39 -3.36 -3.32
CA PRO A 308 4.70 -1.93 -3.29
C PRO A 308 5.99 -1.53 -4.03
N GLN A 309 6.98 -2.43 -4.09
CA GLN A 309 8.19 -2.23 -4.91
C GLN A 309 7.90 -2.23 -6.42
N HIS A 310 6.82 -2.90 -6.85
CA HIS A 310 6.38 -2.92 -8.24
C HIS A 310 5.37 -1.80 -8.56
N ILE A 311 4.83 -1.12 -7.53
CA ILE A 311 3.94 0.02 -7.71
C ILE A 311 4.74 1.16 -8.35
N PHE A 312 4.33 1.60 -9.54
CA PHE A 312 4.90 2.80 -10.17
C PHE A 312 3.94 3.99 -10.11
N TYR A 313 2.69 3.78 -9.70
CA TYR A 313 1.69 4.83 -9.52
C TYR A 313 0.71 4.48 -8.41
N SER A 314 0.33 5.47 -7.60
CA SER A 314 -0.70 5.31 -6.58
C SER A 314 -1.31 6.67 -6.23
N ASP A 315 -2.64 6.76 -6.19
CA ASP A 315 -3.39 7.92 -5.72
C ASP A 315 -4.47 7.50 -4.70
N SER A 316 -5.45 8.36 -4.40
CA SER A 316 -6.56 8.06 -3.49
C SER A 316 -7.56 7.03 -4.04
N HIS A 317 -7.56 6.75 -5.34
CA HIS A 317 -8.56 5.95 -6.04
C HIS A 317 -8.02 4.61 -6.56
N LEU A 318 -6.76 4.54 -6.99
CA LEU A 318 -6.15 3.34 -7.51
C LEU A 318 -4.65 3.24 -7.22
N SER A 319 -4.13 2.02 -7.26
CA SER A 319 -2.70 1.71 -7.33
C SER A 319 -2.42 0.96 -8.62
N ALA A 320 -1.32 1.26 -9.30
CA ALA A 320 -0.86 0.51 -10.46
C ALA A 320 0.62 0.13 -10.32
N GLY A 321 0.94 -1.09 -10.75
CA GLY A 321 2.30 -1.58 -10.76
C GLY A 321 2.50 -2.76 -11.69
N LEU A 322 3.74 -3.19 -11.84
CA LEU A 322 4.10 -4.31 -12.72
C LEU A 322 3.61 -5.63 -12.13
N SER A 323 3.03 -6.49 -12.98
CA SER A 323 2.56 -7.81 -12.58
C SER A 323 3.73 -8.74 -12.28
N GLN A 324 3.61 -9.57 -11.25
CA GLN A 324 4.53 -10.69 -11.01
C GLN A 324 4.28 -11.88 -11.94
N PHE A 325 3.14 -11.90 -12.62
CA PHE A 325 2.69 -12.96 -13.50
C PHE A 325 2.38 -12.41 -14.91
N PRO A 326 3.35 -11.76 -15.58
CA PRO A 326 3.11 -11.16 -16.88
C PRO A 326 2.92 -12.23 -17.96
N THR A 327 2.00 -11.98 -18.89
CA THR A 327 1.88 -12.69 -20.18
C THR A 327 2.77 -12.08 -21.25
N THR A 328 3.25 -10.85 -21.04
CA THR A 328 4.21 -10.16 -21.90
C THR A 328 4.98 -9.11 -21.11
N GLN A 329 6.12 -8.65 -21.64
CA GLN A 329 6.97 -7.69 -20.95
C GLN A 329 6.22 -6.39 -20.64
N GLY A 330 6.29 -5.97 -19.38
CA GLY A 330 5.68 -4.71 -18.93
C GLY A 330 4.18 -4.79 -18.64
N GLN A 331 3.56 -5.97 -18.68
CA GLN A 331 2.19 -6.14 -18.23
C GLN A 331 2.04 -5.58 -16.80
N SER A 332 1.13 -4.65 -16.67
CA SER A 332 0.86 -3.90 -15.45
C SER A 332 -0.55 -4.15 -14.99
N THR A 333 -0.76 -4.01 -13.69
CA THR A 333 -2.04 -4.27 -13.04
C THR A 333 -2.44 -3.04 -12.24
N ALA A 334 -3.67 -2.57 -12.44
CA ALA A 334 -4.28 -1.49 -11.68
C ALA A 334 -5.36 -2.06 -10.74
N VAL A 335 -5.25 -1.73 -9.45
CA VAL A 335 -6.15 -2.13 -8.38
C VAL A 335 -6.87 -0.88 -7.89
N LEU A 336 -8.21 -0.90 -7.90
CA LEU A 336 -9.00 0.20 -7.35
C LEU A 336 -9.01 0.11 -5.82
N LYS A 337 -8.92 1.25 -5.13
CA LYS A 337 -8.96 1.36 -3.66
C LYS A 337 -10.38 1.54 -3.11
N HIS A 338 -11.39 1.13 -3.87
CA HIS A 338 -12.79 1.30 -3.55
C HIS A 338 -13.37 0.01 -2.95
N SER A 339 -14.38 0.12 -2.08
CA SER A 339 -15.11 -1.02 -1.50
C SER A 339 -16.18 -1.63 -2.41
N ALA A 340 -16.18 -1.28 -3.70
CA ALA A 340 -17.24 -1.68 -4.63
C ALA A 340 -16.95 -3.10 -5.14
N PRO A 341 -17.97 -3.98 -5.25
CA PRO A 341 -17.76 -5.38 -5.62
C PRO A 341 -17.31 -5.57 -7.08
N SER A 342 -17.59 -4.61 -7.97
CA SER A 342 -17.18 -4.65 -9.37
C SER A 342 -16.95 -3.28 -9.98
N LEU A 343 -16.18 -3.21 -11.07
CA LEU A 343 -15.87 -2.01 -11.84
C LEU A 343 -17.15 -1.28 -12.30
N PHE A 344 -18.16 -2.02 -12.76
CA PHE A 344 -19.44 -1.49 -13.25
C PHE A 344 -20.44 -1.16 -12.13
N SER A 345 -20.14 -1.54 -10.89
CA SER A 345 -20.91 -1.13 -9.72
C SER A 345 -20.51 0.25 -9.18
N LEU A 346 -19.37 0.81 -9.63
CA LEU A 346 -18.98 2.18 -9.32
C LEU A 346 -19.97 3.18 -9.89
N GLU A 347 -20.11 4.32 -9.21
CA GLU A 347 -20.74 5.50 -9.78
C GLU A 347 -19.98 5.93 -11.05
N GLN A 348 -20.71 6.42 -12.06
CA GLN A 348 -20.13 6.69 -13.38
C GLN A 348 -18.96 7.69 -13.30
N ALA A 349 -19.03 8.68 -12.42
CA ALA A 349 -17.95 9.65 -12.23
C ALA A 349 -16.64 9.01 -11.73
N ASP A 350 -16.72 8.03 -10.83
CA ASP A 350 -15.55 7.33 -10.30
C ASP A 350 -14.99 6.33 -11.31
N PHE A 351 -15.86 5.65 -12.06
CA PHE A 351 -15.47 4.82 -13.19
C PHE A 351 -14.68 5.64 -14.22
N LEU A 352 -15.22 6.78 -14.66
CA LEU A 352 -14.57 7.65 -15.64
C LEU A 352 -13.23 8.18 -15.12
N ARG A 353 -13.16 8.58 -13.85
CA ARG A 353 -11.92 9.04 -13.21
C ARG A 353 -10.84 7.96 -13.24
N ALA A 354 -11.18 6.73 -12.86
CA ALA A 354 -10.24 5.61 -12.91
C ALA A 354 -9.72 5.36 -14.34
N MET A 355 -10.61 5.42 -15.33
CA MET A 355 -10.26 5.18 -16.72
C MET A 355 -9.42 6.29 -17.37
N ILE A 356 -9.56 7.55 -16.93
CA ILE A 356 -8.65 8.66 -17.31
C ILE A 356 -7.24 8.36 -16.79
N THR A 357 -7.12 8.00 -15.51
CA THR A 357 -5.83 7.65 -14.90
C THR A 357 -5.19 6.49 -15.64
N ILE A 358 -5.96 5.44 -15.95
CA ILE A 358 -5.47 4.29 -16.73
C ILE A 358 -4.99 4.72 -18.12
N LYS A 359 -5.71 5.58 -18.84
CA LYS A 359 -5.27 6.11 -20.15
C LYS A 359 -3.90 6.79 -20.04
N SER A 360 -3.71 7.65 -19.03
CA SER A 360 -2.44 8.34 -18.78
C SER A 360 -1.31 7.36 -18.48
N LEU A 361 -1.54 6.36 -17.62
CA LEU A 361 -0.53 5.35 -17.29
C LEU A 361 -0.13 4.51 -18.51
N GLN A 362 -1.09 4.14 -19.35
CA GLN A 362 -0.80 3.38 -20.56
C GLN A 362 0.08 4.17 -21.53
N GLN A 363 -0.15 5.48 -21.71
CA GLN A 363 0.74 6.32 -22.52
C GLN A 363 2.17 6.33 -21.98
N LYS A 364 2.36 6.31 -20.66
CA LYS A 364 3.70 6.21 -20.03
C LYS A 364 4.33 4.85 -20.23
N LEU A 365 3.55 3.77 -20.11
CA LEU A 365 4.00 2.40 -20.38
C LEU A 365 4.43 2.24 -21.84
N ARG A 366 3.66 2.77 -22.80
CA ARG A 366 4.00 2.77 -24.24
C ARG A 366 5.36 3.41 -24.49
N ALA A 367 5.56 4.61 -23.94
CA ALA A 367 6.81 5.34 -24.08
C ALA A 367 7.99 4.60 -23.42
N PHE A 368 7.78 3.99 -22.25
CA PHE A 368 8.84 3.27 -21.53
C PHE A 368 9.27 1.99 -22.24
N TYR A 369 8.32 1.17 -22.69
CA TYR A 369 8.59 -0.10 -23.35
C TYR A 369 8.78 0.02 -24.87
N GLY A 370 8.66 1.22 -25.43
CA GLY A 370 8.83 1.46 -26.87
C GLY A 370 7.76 0.76 -27.73
N VAL A 371 6.56 0.54 -27.18
CA VAL A 371 5.47 -0.11 -27.92
C VAL A 371 4.52 0.91 -28.52
N ASN A 372 4.03 0.62 -29.73
CA ASN A 372 3.08 1.47 -30.42
C ASN A 372 1.69 1.38 -29.81
N ARG A 373 1.29 0.27 -29.18
CA ARG A 373 -0.05 0.04 -28.62
C ARG A 373 -0.02 -0.64 -27.26
N CYS A 374 -1.06 -0.36 -26.48
CA CYS A 374 -1.38 -1.09 -25.26
C CYS A 374 -2.83 -1.54 -25.30
N ALA A 375 -3.10 -2.68 -24.70
CA ALA A 375 -4.42 -3.25 -24.53
C ALA A 375 -4.86 -3.20 -23.06
N LEU A 376 -6.15 -3.39 -22.83
CA LEU A 376 -6.74 -3.47 -21.50
C LEU A 376 -7.67 -4.66 -21.40
N ILE A 377 -7.61 -5.37 -20.28
CA ILE A 377 -8.52 -6.47 -19.98
C ILE A 377 -8.85 -6.50 -18.49
N THR A 378 -10.12 -6.69 -18.16
CA THR A 378 -10.59 -6.85 -16.77
C THR A 378 -11.83 -7.74 -16.75
N GLU A 379 -11.90 -8.63 -15.77
CA GLU A 379 -13.07 -9.49 -15.53
C GLU A 379 -14.22 -8.74 -14.83
N GLY A 380 -14.04 -7.45 -14.55
CA GLY A 380 -15.01 -6.63 -13.85
C GLY A 380 -14.86 -6.67 -12.33
N ASN A 381 -14.22 -7.70 -11.77
CA ASN A 381 -13.65 -7.70 -10.43
C ASN A 381 -12.16 -7.30 -10.51
N HIS A 382 -11.60 -6.82 -9.40
CA HIS A 382 -10.21 -6.38 -9.39
C HIS A 382 -9.25 -7.56 -9.68
N PRO A 383 -8.22 -7.38 -10.52
CA PRO A 383 -7.70 -6.10 -11.02
C PRO A 383 -7.91 -5.82 -12.54
N ILE A 384 -7.49 -4.63 -12.99
CA ILE A 384 -7.48 -4.22 -14.41
C ILE A 384 -6.07 -4.39 -14.98
N SER A 385 -5.91 -5.20 -16.03
CA SER A 385 -4.63 -5.43 -16.67
C SER A 385 -4.40 -4.45 -17.84
N MET A 386 -3.23 -3.83 -17.86
CA MET A 386 -2.71 -2.98 -18.94
C MET A 386 -1.56 -3.73 -19.61
N ILE A 387 -1.69 -4.01 -20.91
CA ILE A 387 -0.83 -4.96 -21.63
C ILE A 387 -0.13 -4.23 -22.79
N PRO A 388 1.17 -3.92 -22.68
CA PRO A 388 1.98 -3.46 -23.81
C PRO A 388 1.95 -4.48 -24.96
N LEU A 389 1.61 -4.05 -26.17
CA LEU A 389 1.52 -4.93 -27.35
C LEU A 389 2.82 -4.84 -28.16
N HIS A 390 3.73 -5.78 -27.90
CA HIS A 390 5.04 -5.88 -28.56
C HIS A 390 4.96 -6.50 -29.96
N GLY A 391 5.91 -6.17 -30.83
CA GLY A 391 6.05 -6.76 -32.16
C GLY A 391 5.12 -6.19 -33.25
N LEU A 392 4.37 -5.13 -32.95
CA LEU A 392 3.46 -4.48 -33.89
C LEU A 392 4.14 -3.36 -34.69
N SER A 393 3.88 -3.28 -36.00
CA SER A 393 4.32 -2.16 -36.85
C SER A 393 3.54 -0.87 -36.57
N GLU A 394 4.09 0.27 -37.00
CA GLU A 394 3.38 1.56 -36.97
C GLU A 394 2.15 1.56 -37.89
N GLU A 395 2.27 0.95 -39.07
CA GLU A 395 1.13 0.71 -39.95
C GLU A 395 0.23 -0.40 -39.37
N TRP A 396 -1.06 -0.11 -39.24
CA TRP A 396 -2.04 -1.09 -38.77
C TRP A 396 -2.22 -2.22 -39.80
N LYS A 397 -2.17 -3.47 -39.31
CA LYS A 397 -2.50 -4.68 -40.07
C LYS A 397 -3.23 -5.63 -39.12
N PRO A 398 -4.27 -6.34 -39.59
CA PRO A 398 -5.01 -7.26 -38.73
C PRO A 398 -4.09 -8.41 -38.29
N VAL A 399 -4.07 -8.68 -36.99
CA VAL A 399 -3.39 -9.86 -36.41
C VAL A 399 -4.46 -10.66 -35.70
N ILE A 400 -4.77 -11.85 -36.23
CA ILE A 400 -5.86 -12.71 -35.76
C ILE A 400 -5.23 -13.96 -35.15
N GLY A 401 -5.68 -14.33 -33.94
CA GLY A 401 -5.27 -15.57 -33.30
C GLY A 401 -5.78 -16.81 -34.02
N ASN A 402 -5.03 -17.92 -33.93
CA ASN A 402 -5.39 -19.19 -34.59
C ASN A 402 -6.30 -20.10 -33.72
N ALA A 403 -6.82 -19.61 -32.60
CA ALA A 403 -7.49 -20.42 -31.60
C ALA A 403 -8.87 -19.85 -31.26
N ASN A 404 -9.91 -20.64 -31.49
CA ASN A 404 -11.27 -20.32 -31.06
C ASN A 404 -11.59 -21.03 -29.74
N GLU A 405 -12.32 -20.37 -28.85
CA GLU A 405 -12.86 -21.00 -27.64
C GLU A 405 -14.29 -20.57 -27.36
N PHE A 406 -15.05 -21.42 -26.69
CA PHE A 406 -16.41 -21.10 -26.26
C PHE A 406 -16.69 -21.71 -24.90
N HIS A 407 -17.23 -20.90 -24.01
CA HIS A 407 -17.59 -21.29 -22.66
C HIS A 407 -19.00 -20.80 -22.35
N GLU A 408 -19.90 -21.74 -22.03
CA GLU A 408 -21.26 -21.42 -21.59
C GLU A 408 -21.27 -20.81 -20.18
N GLU A 409 -20.37 -21.32 -19.32
CA GLU A 409 -20.15 -20.88 -17.95
C GLU A 409 -18.75 -20.28 -17.81
N PHE A 410 -18.57 -19.35 -16.88
CA PHE A 410 -17.30 -18.65 -16.68
C PHE A 410 -16.15 -19.61 -16.33
N PRO A 411 -15.10 -19.75 -17.18
CA PRO A 411 -14.04 -20.73 -16.97
C PRO A 411 -12.98 -20.28 -15.95
N GLY A 412 -13.17 -19.13 -15.29
CA GLY A 412 -12.19 -18.52 -14.38
C GLY A 412 -11.29 -17.46 -15.04
N TYR A 413 -11.53 -17.12 -16.31
CA TYR A 413 -10.85 -16.05 -17.03
C TYR A 413 -11.71 -15.54 -18.20
N ILE A 414 -11.36 -14.39 -18.77
CA ILE A 414 -11.89 -13.90 -20.06
C ILE A 414 -10.76 -13.75 -21.08
N THR A 415 -11.12 -13.78 -22.35
CA THR A 415 -10.18 -13.62 -23.46
C THR A 415 -10.84 -12.91 -24.62
N SER A 416 -10.02 -12.30 -25.47
CA SER A 416 -10.47 -11.63 -26.69
C SER A 416 -10.56 -12.56 -27.90
N LYS A 417 -10.16 -13.84 -27.77
CA LYS A 417 -10.29 -14.88 -28.80
C LYS A 417 -11.74 -15.03 -29.27
N ASP A 418 -11.90 -15.26 -30.56
CA ASP A 418 -13.20 -15.57 -31.15
C ASP A 418 -13.76 -16.92 -30.69
N GLY A 419 -15.09 -17.00 -30.66
CA GLY A 419 -15.84 -18.25 -30.55
C GLY A 419 -16.22 -18.81 -31.93
N PRO A 420 -16.80 -20.03 -31.97
CA PRO A 420 -17.49 -20.50 -33.15
C PRO A 420 -18.67 -19.59 -33.49
N GLU A 421 -19.07 -19.54 -34.76
CA GLU A 421 -20.26 -18.77 -35.17
C GLU A 421 -21.50 -19.25 -34.40
N MET A 422 -22.16 -18.32 -33.70
CA MET A 422 -23.36 -18.58 -32.93
C MET A 422 -24.54 -18.86 -33.85
N ASP A 423 -25.37 -19.82 -33.46
CA ASP A 423 -26.66 -20.05 -34.12
C ASP A 423 -27.50 -18.77 -34.13
N LYS A 424 -28.08 -18.42 -35.29
CA LYS A 424 -28.77 -17.14 -35.49
C LYS A 424 -30.02 -17.01 -34.63
N ASP A 425 -30.77 -18.10 -34.45
CA ASP A 425 -31.98 -18.09 -33.64
C ASP A 425 -31.61 -17.88 -32.16
N ARG A 426 -30.54 -18.54 -31.70
CA ARG A 426 -29.98 -18.33 -30.36
C ARG A 426 -29.48 -16.90 -30.16
N GLN A 427 -28.74 -16.35 -31.12
CA GLN A 427 -28.22 -14.97 -31.05
C GLN A 427 -29.36 -13.95 -30.96
N GLU A 428 -30.42 -14.14 -31.75
CA GLU A 428 -31.60 -13.26 -31.74
C GLU A 428 -32.41 -13.40 -30.46
N GLN A 429 -32.55 -14.61 -29.90
CA GLN A 429 -33.18 -14.81 -28.59
C GLN A 429 -32.45 -14.04 -27.49
N ILE A 430 -31.12 -14.14 -27.44
CA ILE A 430 -30.30 -13.39 -26.48
C ILE A 430 -30.47 -11.88 -26.69
N ALA A 431 -30.40 -11.41 -27.94
CA ALA A 431 -30.59 -9.99 -28.26
C ALA A 431 -31.99 -9.49 -27.87
N PHE A 432 -33.02 -10.30 -28.07
CA PHE A 432 -34.39 -9.98 -27.66
C PHE A 432 -34.51 -9.86 -26.14
N SER A 433 -33.95 -10.81 -25.38
CA SER A 433 -33.96 -10.75 -23.91
C SER A 433 -33.27 -9.49 -23.38
N ILE A 434 -32.13 -9.12 -23.95
CA ILE A 434 -31.41 -7.89 -23.55
C ILE A 434 -32.23 -6.65 -23.92
N ARG A 435 -32.78 -6.57 -25.14
CA ARG A 435 -33.62 -5.44 -25.55
C ARG A 435 -34.86 -5.27 -24.68
N ALA A 436 -35.50 -6.37 -24.30
CA ALA A 436 -36.68 -6.36 -23.45
C ALA A 436 -36.37 -5.80 -22.04
N GLU A 437 -35.21 -6.17 -21.47
CA GLU A 437 -34.75 -5.63 -20.19
C GLU A 437 -34.40 -4.14 -20.27
N ILE A 438 -33.80 -3.71 -21.38
CA ILE A 438 -33.35 -2.31 -21.59
C ILE A 438 -34.51 -1.39 -22.03
N GLY A 439 -35.55 -1.94 -22.66
CA GLY A 439 -36.64 -1.18 -23.28
C GLY A 439 -36.28 -0.60 -24.65
N LEU A 440 -35.43 -1.28 -25.43
CA LEU A 440 -35.09 -0.86 -26.81
C LEU A 440 -36.10 -1.46 -27.81
N GLU A 441 -36.85 -0.60 -28.50
CA GLU A 441 -37.83 -0.97 -29.52
C GLU A 441 -37.43 -0.49 -30.92
N GLU A 442 -38.03 -1.06 -31.96
CA GLU A 442 -37.86 -0.61 -33.34
C GLU A 442 -38.70 0.66 -33.64
N PRO A 443 -38.26 1.53 -34.57
CA PRO A 443 -37.12 1.39 -35.48
C PRO A 443 -35.78 1.80 -34.85
N PHE A 444 -34.71 1.06 -35.17
CA PHE A 444 -33.36 1.41 -34.74
C PHE A 444 -32.80 2.64 -35.46
N ASN A 445 -31.93 3.37 -34.78
CA ASN A 445 -31.19 4.48 -35.34
C ASN A 445 -29.98 3.98 -36.16
N TYR A 446 -30.05 4.11 -37.49
CA TYR A 446 -28.99 3.75 -38.43
C TYR A 446 -28.09 4.92 -38.87
N GLN A 447 -28.13 6.05 -38.15
CA GLN A 447 -27.29 7.20 -38.45
C GLN A 447 -25.81 6.89 -38.21
N PHE A 448 -24.99 7.12 -39.22
CA PHE A 448 -23.52 7.05 -39.14
C PHE A 448 -22.94 8.47 -39.22
N GLN A 449 -21.97 8.77 -38.36
CA GLN A 449 -21.36 10.09 -38.21
C GLN A 449 -19.98 10.20 -38.87
N GLY A 450 -19.52 9.16 -39.58
CA GLY A 450 -18.31 9.19 -40.39
C GLY A 450 -18.56 9.42 -41.88
N GLU A 451 -17.59 9.04 -42.72
CA GLU A 451 -17.70 9.13 -44.18
C GLU A 451 -18.79 8.21 -44.75
N LYS A 452 -19.67 8.73 -45.61
CA LYS A 452 -20.84 7.98 -46.12
C LYS A 452 -20.51 6.66 -46.82
N HIS A 453 -19.31 6.53 -47.38
CA HIS A 453 -18.87 5.36 -48.15
C HIS A 453 -17.80 4.54 -47.42
N ASP A 454 -17.68 4.72 -46.11
CA ASP A 454 -16.77 3.95 -45.29
C ASP A 454 -17.10 2.45 -45.34
N SER A 455 -16.16 1.67 -45.89
CA SER A 455 -16.31 0.24 -46.12
C SER A 455 -15.97 -0.62 -44.90
N ASN A 456 -15.54 -0.02 -43.78
CA ASN A 456 -15.25 -0.71 -42.53
C ASN A 456 -16.46 -1.53 -42.04
N LEU A 457 -16.20 -2.71 -41.48
CA LEU A 457 -17.23 -3.64 -41.01
C LEU A 457 -18.22 -2.97 -40.03
N PHE A 458 -17.72 -2.25 -39.03
CA PHE A 458 -18.58 -1.60 -38.03
C PHE A 458 -19.33 -0.41 -38.61
N ALA A 459 -18.74 0.34 -39.53
CA ALA A 459 -19.43 1.43 -40.22
C ALA A 459 -20.67 0.91 -41.00
N ARG A 460 -20.53 -0.22 -41.68
CA ARG A 460 -21.62 -0.89 -42.40
C ARG A 460 -22.69 -1.47 -41.46
N LEU A 461 -22.29 -2.03 -40.31
CA LEU A 461 -23.22 -2.48 -39.27
C LEU A 461 -24.01 -1.32 -38.67
N VAL A 462 -23.37 -0.20 -38.33
CA VAL A 462 -24.03 1.01 -37.80
C VAL A 462 -25.12 1.50 -38.76
N ARG A 463 -24.86 1.46 -40.07
CA ARG A 463 -25.79 1.87 -41.15
C ARG A 463 -26.88 0.84 -41.49
N GLY A 464 -26.84 -0.37 -40.92
CA GLY A 464 -27.82 -1.41 -41.22
C GLY A 464 -27.63 -2.09 -42.58
N GLU A 465 -26.45 -1.98 -43.17
CA GLU A 465 -26.14 -2.64 -44.46
C GLU A 465 -25.84 -4.14 -44.32
N LEU A 466 -25.59 -4.58 -43.08
CA LEU A 466 -25.27 -5.96 -42.72
C LEU A 466 -26.25 -6.46 -41.65
N PRO A 467 -26.55 -7.77 -41.61
CA PRO A 467 -27.29 -8.37 -40.50
C PRO A 467 -26.59 -8.08 -39.18
N GLN A 468 -27.36 -7.68 -38.17
CA GLN A 468 -26.84 -7.32 -36.85
C GLN A 468 -27.83 -7.70 -35.75
N SER A 469 -27.32 -8.03 -34.58
CA SER A 469 -28.11 -8.25 -33.37
C SER A 469 -27.90 -7.06 -32.43
N ARG A 470 -28.56 -5.93 -32.74
CA ARG A 470 -28.46 -4.69 -31.97
C ARG A 470 -29.19 -4.84 -30.63
N ILE A 471 -28.52 -4.42 -29.55
CA ILE A 471 -29.05 -4.57 -28.19
C ILE A 471 -29.19 -3.24 -27.45
N TRP A 472 -28.43 -2.23 -27.82
CA TRP A 472 -28.44 -0.91 -27.18
C TRP A 472 -27.97 0.18 -28.15
N GLU A 473 -28.51 1.38 -28.03
CA GLU A 473 -28.07 2.53 -28.83
C GLU A 473 -28.34 3.89 -28.17
N THR A 474 -27.60 4.89 -28.63
CA THR A 474 -27.80 6.32 -28.40
C THR A 474 -27.57 7.07 -29.71
N ASP A 475 -27.65 8.40 -29.69
CA ASP A 475 -27.28 9.24 -30.83
C ASP A 475 -25.79 9.20 -31.17
N GLU A 476 -24.93 8.70 -30.27
CA GLU A 476 -23.47 8.70 -30.45
C GLU A 476 -22.85 7.30 -30.50
N HIS A 477 -23.49 6.28 -29.91
CA HIS A 477 -22.93 4.93 -29.77
C HIS A 477 -23.97 3.85 -30.05
N VAL A 478 -23.50 2.66 -30.41
CA VAL A 478 -24.33 1.47 -30.64
C VAL A 478 -23.62 0.23 -30.12
N ALA A 479 -24.37 -0.70 -29.52
CA ALA A 479 -23.89 -2.01 -29.12
C ALA A 479 -24.68 -3.13 -29.80
N PHE A 480 -23.96 -4.18 -30.21
CA PHE A 480 -24.53 -5.38 -30.82
C PHE A 480 -23.81 -6.64 -30.33
N LEU A 481 -24.49 -7.78 -30.39
CA LEU A 481 -23.86 -9.08 -30.14
C LEU A 481 -22.96 -9.47 -31.30
N THR A 482 -21.74 -9.92 -31.00
CA THR A 482 -20.88 -10.53 -32.03
C THR A 482 -21.40 -11.94 -32.35
N PRO A 483 -21.43 -12.36 -33.63
CA PRO A 483 -21.70 -13.75 -33.98
C PRO A 483 -20.58 -14.70 -33.54
N PHE A 484 -19.38 -14.20 -33.24
CA PHE A 484 -18.22 -14.98 -32.80
C PHE A 484 -17.95 -14.81 -31.29
N GLY A 485 -18.99 -14.62 -30.49
CA GLY A 485 -18.85 -14.49 -29.04
C GLY A 485 -18.38 -15.80 -28.40
N ASN A 486 -17.33 -15.74 -27.59
CA ASN A 486 -16.84 -16.90 -26.81
C ASN A 486 -17.66 -17.18 -25.54
N THR A 487 -18.68 -16.37 -25.25
CA THR A 487 -19.65 -16.56 -24.17
C THR A 487 -21.01 -15.97 -24.56
N PRO A 488 -22.14 -16.44 -24.01
CA PRO A 488 -23.44 -15.81 -24.22
C PRO A 488 -23.41 -14.33 -23.83
N GLY A 489 -23.94 -13.45 -24.69
CA GLY A 489 -24.01 -12.01 -24.41
C GLY A 489 -22.74 -11.22 -24.70
N PHE A 490 -21.71 -11.82 -25.31
CA PHE A 490 -20.51 -11.11 -25.74
C PHE A 490 -20.89 -9.96 -26.69
N THR A 491 -20.65 -8.73 -26.21
CA THR A 491 -21.17 -7.51 -26.81
C THR A 491 -20.02 -6.65 -27.34
N VAL A 492 -20.19 -6.11 -28.54
CA VAL A 492 -19.28 -5.11 -29.12
C VAL A 492 -19.97 -3.75 -29.10
N LEU A 493 -19.38 -2.78 -28.40
CA LEU A 493 -19.81 -1.39 -28.32
C LEU A 493 -18.92 -0.52 -29.20
N VAL A 494 -19.52 0.28 -30.08
CA VAL A 494 -18.80 1.16 -31.01
C VAL A 494 -19.40 2.57 -31.04
N PRO A 495 -18.58 3.63 -31.27
CA PRO A 495 -19.08 4.95 -31.63
C PRO A 495 -19.70 4.94 -33.03
N ARG A 496 -20.63 5.86 -33.30
CA ARG A 496 -21.20 6.07 -34.65
C ARG A 496 -20.27 6.83 -35.59
N ALA A 497 -19.24 7.48 -35.06
CA ALA A 497 -18.15 8.05 -35.83
C ALA A 497 -17.02 7.03 -35.97
N HIS A 498 -16.36 6.99 -37.13
CA HIS A 498 -15.17 6.17 -37.31
C HIS A 498 -14.00 6.81 -36.55
N LEU A 499 -13.66 6.22 -35.41
CA LEU A 499 -12.48 6.57 -34.61
C LEU A 499 -11.43 5.46 -34.70
N THR A 500 -10.16 5.78 -34.51
CA THR A 500 -9.06 4.80 -34.52
C THR A 500 -9.32 3.66 -33.53
N SER A 501 -8.96 2.43 -33.92
CA SER A 501 -8.99 1.26 -33.04
C SER A 501 -8.07 1.37 -31.82
N ASP A 502 -7.10 2.27 -31.87
CA ASP A 502 -6.25 2.63 -30.75
C ASP A 502 -6.99 3.53 -29.76
N ILE A 503 -7.80 2.90 -28.90
CA ILE A 503 -8.67 3.57 -27.94
C ILE A 503 -7.92 4.56 -27.04
N PHE A 504 -6.65 4.29 -26.70
CA PHE A 504 -5.87 5.19 -25.84
C PHE A 504 -5.32 6.43 -26.54
N SER A 505 -5.47 6.49 -27.87
CA SER A 505 -5.05 7.64 -28.70
C SER A 505 -6.22 8.48 -29.22
N ILE A 506 -7.47 8.08 -28.99
CA ILE A 506 -8.64 8.93 -29.30
C ILE A 506 -8.68 10.15 -28.35
N ASP A 507 -9.34 11.22 -28.78
CA ASP A 507 -9.45 12.44 -27.96
C ASP A 507 -10.19 12.20 -26.63
N ASP A 508 -9.91 13.01 -25.63
CA ASP A 508 -10.43 12.79 -24.27
C ASP A 508 -11.96 12.86 -24.20
N ASN A 509 -12.60 13.72 -25.01
CA ASN A 509 -14.05 13.84 -25.01
C ASN A 509 -14.72 12.61 -25.63
N ALA A 510 -14.25 12.15 -26.79
CA ALA A 510 -14.74 10.90 -27.40
C ALA A 510 -14.45 9.68 -26.52
N TYR A 511 -13.27 9.63 -25.88
CA TYR A 511 -12.89 8.59 -24.93
C TYR A 511 -13.86 8.52 -23.76
N LEU A 512 -14.16 9.64 -23.12
CA LEU A 512 -15.08 9.70 -21.98
C LEU A 512 -16.50 9.29 -22.36
N LYS A 513 -16.98 9.70 -23.54
CA LYS A 513 -18.31 9.31 -24.05
C LYS A 513 -18.40 7.82 -24.34
N LEU A 514 -17.37 7.25 -24.96
CA LEU A 514 -17.29 5.81 -25.23
C LEU A 514 -17.26 4.99 -23.94
N LEU A 515 -16.51 5.44 -22.93
CA LEU A 515 -16.46 4.81 -21.61
C LEU A 515 -17.75 4.95 -20.81
N ALA A 516 -18.40 6.12 -20.89
CA ALA A 516 -19.71 6.31 -20.26
C ALA A 516 -20.75 5.35 -20.85
N ALA A 517 -20.74 5.18 -22.18
CA ALA A 517 -21.55 4.16 -22.86
C ALA A 517 -21.19 2.74 -22.42
N ALA A 518 -19.89 2.42 -22.29
CA ALA A 518 -19.45 1.11 -21.80
C ALA A 518 -19.95 0.82 -20.38
N HIS A 519 -19.89 1.82 -19.49
CA HIS A 519 -20.42 1.72 -18.13
C HIS A 519 -21.92 1.40 -18.12
N THR A 520 -22.70 2.13 -18.93
CA THR A 520 -24.15 1.90 -19.08
C THR A 520 -24.46 0.51 -19.64
N VAL A 521 -23.83 0.12 -20.76
CA VAL A 521 -24.09 -1.18 -21.40
C VAL A 521 -23.65 -2.33 -20.48
N GLY A 522 -22.50 -2.22 -19.81
CA GLY A 522 -22.01 -3.22 -18.86
C GLY A 522 -23.03 -3.48 -17.74
N ARG A 523 -23.65 -2.43 -17.19
CA ARG A 523 -24.71 -2.56 -16.18
C ARG A 523 -25.99 -3.19 -16.73
N HIS A 524 -26.37 -2.88 -17.96
CA HIS A 524 -27.51 -3.54 -18.59
C HIS A 524 -27.26 -5.03 -18.80
N LEU A 525 -26.06 -5.43 -19.22
CA LEU A 525 -25.69 -6.84 -19.36
C LEU A 525 -25.71 -7.57 -18.01
N ILE A 526 -25.23 -6.93 -16.95
CA ILE A 526 -25.33 -7.44 -15.57
C ILE A 526 -26.79 -7.73 -15.19
N SER A 527 -27.69 -6.78 -15.45
CA SER A 527 -29.13 -6.94 -15.16
C SER A 527 -29.77 -8.04 -16.00
N ALA A 528 -29.57 -8.00 -17.32
CA ALA A 528 -30.23 -8.87 -18.29
C ALA A 528 -29.86 -10.36 -18.12
N PHE A 529 -28.64 -10.65 -17.68
CA PHE A 529 -28.19 -12.03 -17.43
C PHE A 529 -28.22 -12.43 -15.96
N HIS A 530 -28.61 -11.52 -15.05
CA HIS A 530 -28.58 -11.73 -13.60
C HIS A 530 -27.22 -12.21 -13.08
N VAL A 531 -26.14 -11.68 -13.67
CA VAL A 531 -24.75 -12.00 -13.28
C VAL A 531 -24.22 -10.99 -12.26
N SER A 532 -23.17 -11.34 -11.53
CA SER A 532 -22.59 -10.45 -10.51
C SER A 532 -21.73 -9.32 -11.10
N ARG A 533 -21.17 -9.53 -12.30
CA ARG A 533 -20.22 -8.61 -12.94
C ARG A 533 -20.15 -8.80 -14.46
N CYS A 534 -19.53 -7.82 -15.12
CA CYS A 534 -19.24 -7.83 -16.55
C CYS A 534 -17.77 -7.46 -16.75
N GLY A 535 -17.08 -8.18 -17.62
CA GLY A 535 -15.72 -7.90 -18.06
C GLY A 535 -15.66 -6.89 -19.21
N MET A 536 -14.49 -6.33 -19.43
CA MET A 536 -14.23 -5.31 -20.44
C MET A 536 -12.85 -5.51 -21.08
N ILE A 537 -12.78 -5.40 -22.40
CA ILE A 537 -11.57 -5.63 -23.18
C ILE A 537 -11.39 -4.52 -24.23
N PHE A 538 -10.22 -3.87 -24.24
CA PHE A 538 -9.74 -2.98 -25.30
C PHE A 538 -8.55 -3.66 -25.98
N GLU A 539 -8.71 -4.06 -27.23
CA GLU A 539 -7.68 -4.77 -28.00
C GLU A 539 -7.42 -4.06 -29.34
N GLY A 540 -8.48 -3.90 -30.15
CA GLY A 540 -8.45 -3.00 -31.30
C GLY A 540 -7.53 -3.41 -32.44
N PHE A 541 -7.18 -4.70 -32.59
CA PHE A 541 -6.22 -5.12 -33.62
C PHE A 541 -6.79 -6.02 -34.72
N GLU A 542 -8.00 -6.57 -34.54
CA GLU A 542 -8.72 -7.30 -35.60
C GLU A 542 -9.39 -6.36 -36.60
N ILE A 543 -9.99 -5.27 -36.10
CA ILE A 543 -10.75 -4.30 -36.89
C ILE A 543 -10.26 -2.90 -36.53
N ASP A 544 -9.83 -2.13 -37.54
CA ASP A 544 -9.41 -0.74 -37.35
C ASP A 544 -10.61 0.19 -37.19
N TYR A 545 -11.25 0.14 -36.03
CA TYR A 545 -12.35 1.00 -35.61
C TYR A 545 -12.44 0.94 -34.08
N ALA A 546 -12.62 2.05 -33.37
CA ALA A 546 -12.72 2.05 -31.90
C ALA A 546 -13.86 1.14 -31.41
N HIS A 547 -13.55 0.13 -30.59
CA HIS A 547 -14.57 -0.78 -30.09
C HIS A 547 -14.22 -1.38 -28.72
N ILE A 548 -15.23 -1.49 -27.86
CA ILE A 548 -15.11 -2.12 -26.55
C ILE A 548 -15.85 -3.45 -26.58
N LYS A 549 -15.15 -4.54 -26.24
CA LYS A 549 -15.74 -5.86 -26.05
C LYS A 549 -16.19 -5.96 -24.57
N LEU A 550 -17.49 -6.16 -24.33
CA LEU A 550 -18.11 -6.32 -23.01
C LEU A 550 -18.58 -7.76 -22.82
N VAL A 551 -18.22 -8.37 -21.69
CA VAL A 551 -18.31 -9.83 -21.49
C VAL A 551 -19.05 -10.13 -20.17
N PRO A 552 -20.35 -10.45 -20.18
CA PRO A 552 -21.06 -10.83 -18.95
C PRO A 552 -20.46 -12.12 -18.37
N ILE A 553 -20.21 -12.15 -17.05
CA ILE A 553 -19.55 -13.27 -16.37
C ILE A 553 -20.60 -14.23 -15.81
N HIS A 554 -20.86 -15.32 -16.53
CA HIS A 554 -21.84 -16.36 -16.14
C HIS A 554 -21.28 -17.28 -15.05
N GLU A 555 -21.25 -16.78 -13.81
CA GLU A 555 -20.94 -17.60 -12.64
C GLU A 555 -22.12 -18.53 -12.33
N THR A 556 -21.82 -19.80 -12.03
CA THR A 556 -22.83 -20.75 -11.55
C THR A 556 -23.34 -20.33 -10.17
N HIS A 557 -24.45 -19.58 -10.12
CA HIS A 557 -25.29 -19.51 -8.93
C HIS A 557 -26.08 -20.82 -8.82
N LEU A 558 -25.60 -21.73 -7.97
CA LEU A 558 -26.21 -23.04 -7.71
C LEU A 558 -27.60 -22.90 -7.06
N LEU A 559 -28.63 -22.63 -7.85
CA LEU A 559 -29.97 -23.12 -7.55
C LEU A 559 -30.01 -24.60 -7.95
N ASN A 560 -29.99 -25.47 -6.94
CA ASN A 560 -30.12 -26.93 -6.96
C ASN A 560 -28.83 -27.77 -7.15
N VAL A 561 -28.42 -28.37 -6.04
CA VAL A 561 -27.90 -29.75 -5.87
C VAL A 561 -26.92 -30.29 -6.93
N LYS A 562 -25.67 -30.49 -6.48
CA LYS A 562 -24.55 -31.23 -7.12
C LYS A 562 -23.93 -30.59 -8.35
N LEU A 563 -22.85 -29.82 -8.15
CA LEU A 563 -21.49 -30.23 -8.51
C LEU A 563 -20.49 -29.25 -7.86
N ILE A 564 -19.43 -29.79 -7.30
CA ILE A 564 -18.22 -29.06 -6.88
C ILE A 564 -17.65 -28.45 -8.17
N THR A 565 -17.75 -27.14 -8.35
CA THR A 565 -17.16 -26.50 -9.54
C THR A 565 -15.65 -26.48 -9.40
N THR A 566 -15.01 -27.41 -10.09
CA THR A 566 -13.56 -27.47 -10.23
C THR A 566 -13.09 -26.31 -11.10
N THR A 567 -12.82 -25.14 -10.52
CA THR A 567 -12.09 -24.09 -11.26
C THR A 567 -10.62 -24.51 -11.35
N VAL A 568 -10.28 -25.23 -12.43
CA VAL A 568 -8.89 -25.47 -12.80
C VAL A 568 -8.27 -24.13 -13.14
N VAL A 569 -7.30 -23.68 -12.35
CA VAL A 569 -6.56 -22.45 -12.64
C VAL A 569 -5.63 -22.73 -13.82
N GLN A 570 -5.93 -22.13 -14.97
CA GLN A 570 -5.11 -22.19 -16.17
C GLN A 570 -3.99 -21.12 -16.13
N GLU A 571 -2.96 -21.33 -16.94
CA GLU A 571 -1.84 -20.40 -17.11
C GLU A 571 -1.72 -19.98 -18.56
N ALA A 572 -1.52 -18.68 -18.80
CA ALA A 572 -1.13 -18.19 -20.11
C ALA A 572 0.37 -18.33 -20.31
N SER A 573 0.78 -18.60 -21.56
CA SER A 573 2.20 -18.56 -21.91
C SER A 573 2.73 -17.13 -21.88
N PHE A 574 4.01 -16.96 -21.54
CA PHE A 574 4.69 -15.68 -21.72
C PHE A 574 5.10 -15.54 -23.19
N GLU A 575 4.66 -14.46 -23.83
CA GLU A 575 4.92 -14.17 -25.24
C GLU A 575 5.65 -12.84 -25.38
N GLU A 576 6.77 -12.85 -26.10
CA GLU A 576 7.55 -11.63 -26.38
C GLU A 576 6.84 -10.69 -27.36
N THR A 577 5.94 -11.22 -28.19
CA THR A 577 5.19 -10.45 -29.19
C THR A 577 3.70 -10.77 -29.13
N TYR A 578 2.88 -9.83 -29.56
CA TYR A 578 1.43 -9.99 -29.62
C TYR A 578 1.00 -11.14 -30.54
N GLN A 579 0.19 -12.07 -30.02
CA GLN A 579 -0.25 -13.28 -30.73
C GLN A 579 -1.65 -13.18 -31.37
N GLY A 580 -2.25 -11.99 -31.41
CA GLY A 580 -3.60 -11.80 -31.96
C GLY A 580 -4.75 -12.03 -30.97
N TYR A 581 -4.47 -12.15 -29.67
CA TYR A 581 -5.47 -12.11 -28.61
C TYR A 581 -4.85 -11.66 -27.28
N ILE A 582 -5.70 -11.25 -26.33
CA ILE A 582 -5.32 -11.03 -24.93
C ILE A 582 -6.22 -11.82 -23.98
N THR A 583 -5.72 -12.12 -22.79
CA THR A 583 -6.43 -12.89 -21.76
C THR A 583 -6.22 -12.31 -20.37
N SER A 584 -7.19 -12.50 -19.46
CA SER A 584 -7.03 -12.18 -18.04
C SER A 584 -6.25 -13.23 -17.26
N LEU A 585 -5.89 -14.36 -17.88
CA LEU A 585 -5.03 -15.37 -17.25
C LEU A 585 -3.68 -14.80 -16.84
N ASN A 586 -3.21 -15.23 -15.68
CA ASN A 586 -1.87 -14.95 -15.19
C ASN A 586 -0.82 -15.74 -15.99
N GLY A 587 0.26 -15.07 -16.39
CA GLY A 587 1.43 -15.73 -16.99
C GLY A 587 2.36 -16.37 -15.95
N PRO A 588 3.54 -16.85 -16.36
CA PRO A 588 4.52 -17.42 -15.44
C PRO A 588 5.08 -16.40 -14.47
N LEU A 589 5.52 -16.88 -13.29
CA LEU A 589 6.18 -16.05 -12.29
C LEU A 589 7.44 -15.42 -12.88
N CYS A 590 7.54 -14.09 -12.79
CA CYS A 590 8.73 -13.36 -13.18
C CYS A 590 9.93 -13.83 -12.34
N LYS A 591 10.96 -14.36 -13.01
CA LYS A 591 12.17 -14.89 -12.35
C LYS A 591 13.09 -13.76 -11.85
N ASP A 592 13.08 -12.62 -12.53
CA ASP A 592 13.92 -11.47 -12.23
C ASP A 592 13.11 -10.35 -11.53
N ILE A 593 12.83 -10.58 -10.25
CA ILE A 593 12.06 -9.64 -9.41
C ILE A 593 12.83 -8.33 -9.21
N GLU A 594 14.17 -8.36 -9.24
CA GLU A 594 15.01 -7.18 -9.10
C GLU A 594 14.87 -6.25 -10.30
N SER A 595 14.97 -6.79 -11.53
CA SER A 595 14.72 -6.02 -12.75
C SER A 595 13.29 -5.47 -12.79
N LEU A 596 12.30 -6.27 -12.37
CA LEU A 596 10.91 -5.82 -12.30
C LEU A 596 10.75 -4.61 -11.35
N SER A 597 11.42 -4.65 -10.20
CA SER A 597 11.42 -3.54 -9.24
C SER A 597 12.18 -2.30 -9.76
N ALA A 598 13.27 -2.52 -10.51
CA ALA A 598 14.04 -1.44 -11.15
C ALA A 598 13.24 -0.77 -12.29
N ASP A 599 12.51 -1.55 -13.08
CA ASP A 599 11.60 -1.04 -14.12
C ASP A 599 10.46 -0.25 -13.50
N ALA A 600 9.81 -0.79 -12.46
CA ALA A 600 8.78 -0.05 -11.72
C ALA A 600 9.32 1.26 -11.16
N SER A 601 10.52 1.26 -10.60
CA SER A 601 11.19 2.47 -10.10
C SER A 601 11.51 3.46 -11.22
N SER A 602 11.87 2.98 -12.41
CA SER A 602 12.18 3.81 -13.57
C SER A 602 10.91 4.41 -14.19
N ILE A 603 9.85 3.63 -14.36
CA ILE A 603 8.52 4.10 -14.76
C ILE A 603 8.00 5.12 -13.75
N ARG A 604 8.14 4.84 -12.45
CA ARG A 604 7.81 5.77 -11.36
C ARG A 604 8.57 7.06 -11.58
N ARG A 605 9.90 7.03 -11.73
CA ARG A 605 10.69 8.23 -12.04
C ARG A 605 10.20 8.95 -13.29
N THR A 606 9.78 8.27 -14.36
CA THR A 606 9.22 8.93 -15.55
C THR A 606 7.89 9.62 -15.26
N ILE A 607 6.99 8.95 -14.54
CA ILE A 607 5.70 9.51 -14.09
C ILE A 607 5.94 10.73 -13.19
N LEU A 608 6.88 10.61 -12.25
CA LEU A 608 7.23 11.67 -11.31
C LEU A 608 8.07 12.78 -11.92
N SER A 609 8.89 12.51 -12.94
CA SER A 609 9.73 13.50 -13.64
C SER A 609 8.90 14.49 -14.45
N ALA A 610 7.64 14.16 -14.71
CA ALA A 610 6.59 15.11 -15.06
C ALA A 610 6.13 15.91 -13.82
N ARG A 611 7.06 16.28 -12.91
CA ARG A 611 6.78 17.11 -11.73
C ARG A 611 6.05 18.35 -12.20
N ALA A 612 4.94 18.68 -11.56
CA ALA A 612 4.33 19.99 -11.70
C ALA A 612 5.34 21.02 -11.18
N LYS A 613 6.12 21.60 -12.10
CA LYS A 613 6.98 22.73 -11.79
C LYS A 613 6.08 23.91 -11.45
N ALA A 614 6.54 24.78 -10.55
CA ALA A 614 5.83 26.02 -10.32
C ALA A 614 5.62 26.71 -11.67
N PRO A 615 4.38 27.13 -12.01
CA PRO A 615 4.07 27.68 -13.33
C PRO A 615 4.79 29.00 -13.61
N ARG A 616 5.40 29.60 -12.57
CA ARG A 616 6.12 30.90 -12.62
C ARG A 616 5.26 31.99 -13.24
N SER A 617 3.93 31.95 -13.04
CA SER A 617 3.04 32.92 -13.68
C SER A 617 3.31 34.36 -13.22
N TRP A 618 3.97 34.55 -12.07
CA TRP A 618 4.46 35.84 -11.59
C TRP A 618 5.47 36.53 -12.52
N VAL A 619 6.07 35.82 -13.49
CA VAL A 619 6.90 36.42 -14.55
C VAL A 619 6.06 37.30 -15.49
N SER A 620 4.76 37.03 -15.63
CA SER A 620 3.78 37.89 -16.30
C SER A 620 2.77 38.42 -15.27
N PRO A 621 2.98 39.61 -14.69
CA PRO A 621 2.03 40.18 -13.72
C PRO A 621 0.60 40.32 -14.26
N VAL A 622 0.45 40.49 -15.58
CA VAL A 622 -0.85 40.63 -16.25
C VAL A 622 -1.64 39.32 -16.21
N ASP A 623 -0.97 38.19 -16.46
CA ASP A 623 -1.61 36.87 -16.55
C ASP A 623 -1.61 36.13 -15.21
N HIS A 624 -0.77 36.55 -14.25
CA HIS A 624 -0.58 35.89 -12.96
C HIS A 624 -1.91 35.65 -12.23
N ALA A 625 -2.75 36.69 -12.11
CA ALA A 625 -4.01 36.59 -11.38
C ALA A 625 -4.97 35.56 -11.99
N ALA A 626 -5.04 35.48 -13.32
CA ALA A 626 -5.88 34.50 -14.01
C ALA A 626 -5.30 33.08 -13.89
N ALA A 627 -3.98 32.94 -14.00
CA ALA A 627 -3.29 31.66 -13.83
C ALA A 627 -3.45 31.11 -12.41
N VAL A 628 -3.37 31.95 -11.36
CA VAL A 628 -3.56 31.53 -9.97
C VAL A 628 -4.93 30.86 -9.73
N LEU A 629 -5.98 31.34 -10.42
CA LEU A 629 -7.34 30.81 -10.27
C LEU A 629 -7.58 29.49 -11.02
N THR A 630 -6.71 29.12 -11.96
CA THR A 630 -6.94 28.02 -12.89
C THR A 630 -5.88 26.92 -12.82
N GLU A 631 -4.66 27.24 -12.41
CA GLU A 631 -3.55 26.30 -12.32
C GLU A 631 -3.61 25.45 -11.04
N PRO A 632 -3.67 24.10 -11.14
CA PRO A 632 -3.73 23.20 -9.99
C PRO A 632 -2.53 23.29 -9.02
N TRP A 633 -1.40 23.85 -9.48
CA TRP A 633 -0.24 24.06 -8.62
C TRP A 633 -0.55 25.03 -7.47
N TYR A 634 -1.28 26.12 -7.74
CA TYR A 634 -1.62 27.12 -6.72
C TYR A 634 -2.69 26.63 -5.75
N SER A 635 -3.68 25.86 -6.22
CA SER A 635 -4.68 25.28 -5.32
C SER A 635 -4.07 24.27 -4.35
N ASN A 636 -3.10 23.47 -4.82
CA ASN A 636 -2.35 22.55 -3.95
C ASN A 636 -1.44 23.28 -2.97
N LEU A 637 -0.78 24.37 -3.38
CA LEU A 637 -0.01 25.23 -2.47
C LEU A 637 -0.91 25.81 -1.37
N PHE A 638 -2.09 26.32 -1.73
CA PHE A 638 -3.04 26.87 -0.78
C PHE A 638 -3.52 25.81 0.24
N ALA A 639 -3.85 24.60 -0.24
CA ALA A 639 -4.24 23.50 0.64
C ALA A 639 -3.11 23.10 1.61
N ALA A 640 -1.85 23.10 1.15
CA ALA A 640 -0.69 22.84 2.00
C ALA A 640 -0.51 23.91 3.08
N GLN A 641 -0.68 25.19 2.74
CA GLN A 641 -0.61 26.30 3.69
C GLN A 641 -1.72 26.22 4.75
N ASP A 642 -2.96 25.96 4.31
CA ASP A 642 -4.12 25.79 5.21
C ASP A 642 -3.90 24.64 6.21
N SER A 643 -3.48 23.49 5.70
CA SER A 643 -3.19 22.32 6.54
C SER A 643 -2.04 22.57 7.51
N LEU A 644 -0.95 23.23 7.07
CA LEU A 644 0.18 23.58 7.93
C LEU A 644 -0.27 24.52 9.06
N PHE A 645 -1.06 25.56 8.74
CA PHE A 645 -1.57 26.51 9.70
C PHE A 645 -2.44 25.81 10.76
N HIS A 646 -3.47 25.07 10.34
CA HIS A 646 -4.39 24.42 11.26
C HIS A 646 -3.73 23.29 12.06
N SER A 647 -2.81 22.54 11.46
CA SER A 647 -2.04 21.51 12.16
C SER A 647 -1.16 22.11 13.25
N SER A 648 -0.54 23.27 12.97
CA SER A 648 0.31 23.98 13.92
C SER A 648 -0.50 24.56 15.07
N VAL A 649 -1.61 25.24 14.77
CA VAL A 649 -2.53 25.75 15.80
C VAL A 649 -3.03 24.61 16.67
N ASN A 650 -3.46 23.49 16.08
CA ASN A 650 -3.94 22.34 16.84
C ASN A 650 -2.86 21.75 17.77
N PHE A 651 -1.63 21.63 17.27
CA PHE A 651 -0.52 21.15 18.08
C PHE A 651 -0.23 22.07 19.27
N PHE A 652 0.05 23.35 19.02
CA PHE A 652 0.45 24.26 20.09
C PHE A 652 -0.71 24.62 21.02
N LYS A 653 -1.87 24.98 20.48
CA LYS A 653 -3.00 25.43 21.30
C LYS A 653 -3.71 24.29 22.01
N HIS A 654 -4.04 23.21 21.30
CA HIS A 654 -4.91 22.16 21.85
C HIS A 654 -4.14 21.04 22.55
N ARG A 655 -2.90 20.74 22.14
CA ARG A 655 -2.09 19.69 22.81
C ARG A 655 -1.16 20.25 23.88
N LEU A 656 -0.51 21.38 23.63
CA LEU A 656 0.48 21.94 24.57
C LEU A 656 -0.05 23.11 25.41
N ASN A 657 -1.23 23.64 25.09
CA ASN A 657 -1.82 24.83 25.73
C ASN A 657 -0.91 26.07 25.65
N TYR A 658 -0.20 26.23 24.53
CA TYR A 658 0.62 27.41 24.27
C TYR A 658 -0.27 28.55 23.76
N LYS A 659 0.16 29.79 24.05
CA LYS A 659 -0.56 31.00 23.61
C LYS A 659 -0.01 31.50 22.28
N TYR A 660 -0.92 31.88 21.38
CA TYR A 660 -0.57 32.51 20.12
C TYR A 660 -0.27 34.00 20.35
N THR A 661 0.81 34.51 19.75
CA THR A 661 1.24 35.90 19.91
C THR A 661 1.18 36.63 18.56
N PHE A 662 0.64 37.85 18.57
CA PHE A 662 0.84 38.80 17.47
C PHE A 662 2.15 39.55 17.68
N VAL A 663 3.07 39.40 16.73
CA VAL A 663 4.38 40.06 16.74
C VAL A 663 4.41 41.17 15.68
N PRO A 664 5.13 42.27 15.90
CA PRO A 664 5.26 43.34 14.91
C PRO A 664 6.01 42.83 13.67
N ALA A 665 5.85 43.50 12.53
CA ALA A 665 6.64 43.22 11.32
C ALA A 665 7.98 43.96 11.30
N THR A 666 8.14 44.96 12.16
CA THR A 666 9.32 45.83 12.26
C THR A 666 9.98 45.71 13.63
N THR A 667 11.29 45.93 13.69
CA THR A 667 12.09 45.90 14.91
C THR A 667 13.19 46.95 14.88
N ASP A 668 13.36 47.65 16.01
CA ASP A 668 14.39 48.68 16.18
C ASP A 668 15.78 48.09 16.47
N ALA A 669 15.84 46.79 16.76
CA ALA A 669 17.08 46.02 16.85
C ALA A 669 17.18 45.02 15.70
N ILE A 670 18.40 44.60 15.37
CA ILE A 670 18.61 43.46 14.48
C ILE A 670 18.03 42.23 15.19
N SER A 671 17.00 41.62 14.59
CA SER A 671 16.25 40.49 15.16
C SER A 671 17.09 39.22 15.28
N SER A 672 18.06 39.04 14.37
CA SER A 672 19.08 38.00 14.42
C SER A 672 20.46 38.65 14.31
N PRO A 673 21.04 39.14 15.41
CA PRO A 673 22.40 39.67 15.41
C PRO A 673 23.33 38.51 15.07
N MET A 674 23.80 38.51 13.83
CA MET A 674 24.50 37.39 13.20
C MET A 674 25.65 36.90 14.09
N GLY A 675 25.60 35.64 14.49
CA GLY A 675 26.84 34.93 14.83
C GLY A 675 27.75 34.94 13.60
N LEU A 676 29.06 34.84 13.80
CA LEU A 676 30.05 34.91 12.70
C LEU A 676 29.87 33.81 11.64
N GLY A 677 29.04 32.80 11.91
CA GLY A 677 28.67 31.74 10.98
C GLY A 677 27.40 31.96 10.17
N SER A 678 26.59 32.98 10.47
CA SER A 678 25.31 33.26 9.78
C SER A 678 25.53 33.93 8.43
N ASP A 679 24.60 33.72 7.50
CA ASP A 679 24.51 34.35 6.18
C ASP A 679 23.25 35.22 5.98
N SER A 680 22.42 35.37 7.04
CA SER A 680 21.20 36.21 7.02
C SER A 680 21.53 37.71 7.02
N VAL A 681 21.01 38.46 6.06
CA VAL A 681 21.19 39.91 5.96
C VAL A 681 19.93 40.64 6.44
N PRO A 682 20.01 41.59 7.39
CA PRO A 682 18.83 42.34 7.81
C PRO A 682 18.30 43.23 6.68
N VAL A 683 16.98 43.47 6.65
CA VAL A 683 16.34 44.37 5.68
C VAL A 683 16.08 45.74 6.33
N PRO A 684 16.94 46.75 6.11
CA PRO A 684 16.71 48.08 6.63
C PRO A 684 15.59 48.78 5.86
N ILE A 685 14.72 49.46 6.58
CA ILE A 685 13.65 50.28 6.01
C ILE A 685 13.57 51.63 6.72
N ASN A 686 13.08 52.64 6.01
CA ASN A 686 12.64 53.88 6.63
C ASN A 686 11.12 53.85 6.73
N PHE A 687 10.58 53.73 7.93
CA PHE A 687 9.14 53.70 8.17
C PHE A 687 8.71 55.00 8.87
N LEU A 688 7.98 55.84 8.14
CA LEU A 688 7.50 57.14 8.63
C LEU A 688 8.61 58.05 9.17
N GLY A 689 9.80 58.02 8.56
CA GLY A 689 10.95 58.83 8.98
C GLY A 689 11.79 58.23 10.11
N GLN A 690 11.48 57.01 10.57
CA GLN A 690 12.31 56.25 11.49
C GLN A 690 13.02 55.12 10.76
N ASP A 691 14.33 55.03 10.95
CA ASP A 691 15.12 53.90 10.45
C ASP A 691 14.90 52.69 11.36
N THR A 692 14.39 51.61 10.78
CA THR A 692 14.06 50.36 11.48
C THR A 692 14.35 49.17 10.54
N HIS A 693 14.09 47.95 10.99
CA HIS A 693 14.32 46.74 10.19
C HIS A 693 13.04 45.93 10.04
N LEU A 694 12.88 45.23 8.91
CA LEU A 694 11.91 44.14 8.85
C LEU A 694 12.41 42.95 9.68
N ALA A 695 11.46 42.21 10.22
CA ALA A 695 11.73 41.04 11.04
C ALA A 695 12.21 39.84 10.21
N ASP A 696 13.39 39.31 10.53
CA ASP A 696 13.81 37.96 10.12
C ASP A 696 13.26 36.93 11.13
N SER A 697 13.38 37.24 12.41
CA SER A 697 12.83 36.45 13.51
C SER A 697 12.16 37.36 14.54
N MET A 698 11.22 36.83 15.31
CA MET A 698 10.57 37.56 16.41
C MET A 698 10.77 36.87 17.76
N GLN A 699 11.88 36.13 17.88
CA GLN A 699 12.28 35.42 19.09
C GLN A 699 12.23 36.30 20.36
N PHE A 700 12.77 37.50 20.25
CA PHE A 700 12.79 38.51 21.31
C PHE A 700 11.39 38.90 21.80
N ALA A 701 10.43 39.05 20.87
CA ALA A 701 9.04 39.36 21.20
C ALA A 701 8.33 38.15 21.84
N LEU A 702 8.66 36.91 21.43
CA LEU A 702 8.15 35.70 22.06
C LEU A 702 8.67 35.57 23.51
N GLU A 703 9.95 35.80 23.77
CA GLU A 703 10.50 35.83 25.12
C GLU A 703 9.85 36.86 26.04
N TYR A 704 9.56 38.04 25.48
CA TYR A 704 8.85 39.10 26.20
C TYR A 704 7.40 38.69 26.50
N SER A 705 6.72 38.11 25.50
CA SER A 705 5.34 37.64 25.64
C SER A 705 5.19 36.52 26.66
N LEU A 706 6.16 35.61 26.72
CA LEU A 706 6.16 34.51 27.69
C LEU A 706 6.29 35.02 29.13
N ARG A 707 6.98 36.14 29.34
CA ARG A 707 7.08 36.82 30.65
C ARG A 707 5.82 37.58 31.06
N ILE A 708 4.96 37.91 30.11
CA ILE A 708 3.63 38.47 30.36
C ILE A 708 2.61 37.35 30.65
N ALA A 709 2.77 36.20 30.00
CA ALA A 709 1.86 35.07 30.06
C ALA A 709 2.21 34.08 31.18
N ASP A 710 2.09 34.50 32.43
CA ASP A 710 2.50 33.74 33.65
C ASP A 710 1.89 32.34 33.77
N ASP A 711 0.74 32.13 33.16
CA ASP A 711 -0.05 30.90 33.16
C ASP A 711 0.24 30.00 31.95
N SER A 712 1.14 30.39 31.04
CA SER A 712 1.39 29.66 29.79
C SER A 712 2.73 28.92 29.78
N PRO A 713 2.75 27.62 29.44
CA PRO A 713 3.99 26.86 29.34
C PRO A 713 4.83 27.20 28.09
N GLY A 714 4.28 27.98 27.15
CA GLY A 714 4.96 28.43 25.94
C GLY A 714 4.09 29.35 25.09
N VAL A 715 4.73 30.08 24.19
CA VAL A 715 4.11 30.98 23.21
C VAL A 715 4.61 30.65 21.81
N TYR A 716 3.84 30.99 20.79
CA TYR A 716 4.22 30.77 19.40
C TYR A 716 3.56 31.79 18.48
N TYR A 717 4.10 31.95 17.27
CA TYR A 717 3.45 32.69 16.19
C TYR A 717 3.61 31.97 14.86
N ILE A 718 2.78 32.34 13.89
CA ILE A 718 2.92 31.94 12.48
C ILE A 718 2.85 33.23 11.67
N SER A 719 3.97 33.67 11.08
CA SER A 719 4.05 34.98 10.41
C SER A 719 5.06 34.96 9.27
N THR A 720 4.98 36.00 8.46
CA THR A 720 5.95 36.31 7.41
C THR A 720 7.22 36.90 8.01
N SER A 721 8.37 36.46 7.50
CA SER A 721 9.70 36.96 7.81
C SER A 721 10.43 37.38 6.53
N PHE A 722 11.44 38.24 6.70
CA PHE A 722 12.17 38.88 5.61
C PHE A 722 13.67 38.80 5.83
N ARG A 723 14.38 38.50 4.74
CA ARG A 723 15.83 38.47 4.66
C ARG A 723 16.33 39.27 3.45
N GLY A 724 17.51 39.86 3.59
CA GLY A 724 18.09 40.81 2.64
C GLY A 724 18.94 40.17 1.55
N GLU A 725 19.35 38.91 1.74
CA GLU A 725 20.06 38.13 0.72
C GLU A 725 19.15 37.66 -0.42
N ASP A 726 19.75 37.38 -1.58
CA ASP A 726 19.04 36.82 -2.73
C ASP A 726 18.61 35.38 -2.45
N PRO A 727 17.41 34.97 -2.90
CA PRO A 727 16.92 33.62 -2.67
C PRO A 727 17.78 32.59 -3.42
N ASP A 728 18.06 31.47 -2.76
CA ASP A 728 18.78 30.34 -3.33
C ASP A 728 18.01 29.01 -3.15
N ALA A 729 18.69 27.87 -3.20
CA ALA A 729 18.05 26.57 -3.05
C ALA A 729 17.56 26.25 -1.61
N MET A 730 18.01 27.03 -0.62
CA MET A 730 17.75 26.87 0.82
C MET A 730 17.04 28.08 1.41
N HIS A 731 17.44 29.27 0.99
CA HIS A 731 17.02 30.52 1.57
C HIS A 731 16.01 31.23 0.69
N LEU A 732 14.94 31.68 1.32
CA LEU A 732 13.96 32.57 0.72
C LEU A 732 14.17 33.96 1.34
N ASN A 733 14.09 35.00 0.52
CA ASN A 733 14.11 36.38 1.00
C ASN A 733 12.78 36.80 1.65
N GLN A 734 11.70 36.06 1.39
CA GLN A 734 10.40 36.18 2.04
C GLN A 734 9.80 34.79 2.26
N PHE A 735 9.47 34.46 3.51
CA PHE A 735 8.94 33.15 3.89
C PHE A 735 7.95 33.27 5.05
N HIS A 736 7.15 32.21 5.23
CA HIS A 736 6.31 32.05 6.42
C HIS A 736 6.86 30.89 7.22
N HIS A 737 7.00 31.08 8.53
CA HIS A 737 7.42 30.00 9.42
C HIS A 737 6.64 30.01 10.72
N VAL A 738 6.91 29.00 11.53
CA VAL A 738 6.38 28.87 12.87
C VAL A 738 7.54 29.00 13.84
N GLU A 739 7.47 30.00 14.72
CA GLU A 739 8.42 30.16 15.82
C GLU A 739 7.71 29.92 17.14
N CYS A 740 8.45 29.36 18.10
CA CYS A 740 7.97 29.06 19.43
C CYS A 740 9.01 29.51 20.46
N GLU A 741 8.55 29.85 21.66
CA GLU A 741 9.40 30.00 22.84
C GLU A 741 8.67 29.35 24.01
N LEU A 742 9.34 28.49 24.77
CA LEU A 742 8.72 27.71 25.84
C LEU A 742 9.52 27.77 27.13
N ILE A 743 8.83 27.60 28.26
CA ILE A 743 9.48 27.51 29.57
C ILE A 743 10.12 26.13 29.70
N GLY A 744 11.44 26.08 29.86
CA GLY A 744 12.19 24.85 30.08
C GLY A 744 13.57 24.84 29.43
N ASP A 745 14.23 23.70 29.59
CA ASP A 745 15.59 23.46 29.11
C ASP A 745 15.64 23.02 27.64
N PHE A 746 16.86 22.98 27.11
CA PHE A 746 17.19 22.53 25.77
C PHE A 746 16.57 21.18 25.39
N GLN A 747 16.57 20.19 26.30
CA GLN A 747 16.02 18.85 26.02
C GLN A 747 14.50 18.86 25.89
N LYS A 748 13.81 19.67 26.69
CA LYS A 748 12.38 19.92 26.52
C LYS A 748 12.09 20.56 25.17
N GLY A 749 12.92 21.52 24.76
CA GLY A 749 12.88 22.12 23.42
C GLY A 749 12.91 21.08 22.31
N ILE A 750 13.98 20.27 22.27
CA ILE A 750 14.15 19.21 21.27
C ILE A 750 12.92 18.29 21.24
N SER A 751 12.42 17.87 22.42
CA SER A 751 11.25 17.00 22.50
C SER A 751 9.98 17.64 21.92
N VAL A 752 9.79 18.94 22.09
CA VAL A 752 8.64 19.66 21.52
C VAL A 752 8.79 19.81 20.01
N ALA A 753 9.98 20.16 19.52
CA ALA A 753 10.29 20.28 18.09
C ALA A 753 10.06 18.96 17.33
N GLU A 754 10.57 17.85 17.85
CA GLU A 754 10.36 16.52 17.23
C GLU A 754 8.87 16.13 17.20
N LYS A 755 8.14 16.33 18.30
CA LYS A 755 6.69 16.07 18.36
C LYS A 755 5.90 16.96 17.40
N TYR A 756 6.33 18.20 17.21
CA TYR A 756 5.71 19.12 16.27
C TYR A 756 5.89 18.62 14.84
N LEU A 757 7.12 18.28 14.44
CA LEU A 757 7.42 17.73 13.11
C LEU A 757 6.64 16.45 12.84
N VAL A 758 6.65 15.49 13.78
CA VAL A 758 5.86 14.26 13.66
C VAL A 758 4.37 14.57 13.49
N SER A 759 3.85 15.54 14.24
CA SER A 759 2.44 15.93 14.15
C SER A 759 2.09 16.57 12.80
N VAL A 760 2.92 17.49 12.32
CA VAL A 760 2.71 18.17 11.04
C VAL A 760 2.85 17.19 9.88
N ILE A 761 3.93 16.40 9.84
CA ILE A 761 4.15 15.40 8.79
C ILE A 761 3.01 14.38 8.77
N SER A 762 2.57 13.90 9.93
CA SER A 762 1.45 12.96 10.01
C SER A 762 0.12 13.57 9.52
N ALA A 763 -0.12 14.85 9.81
CA ALA A 763 -1.32 15.54 9.35
C ALA A 763 -1.28 15.78 7.83
N MET A 764 -0.17 16.32 7.33
CA MET A 764 0.03 16.59 5.91
C MET A 764 0.00 15.31 5.07
N THR A 765 0.60 14.21 5.54
CA THR A 765 0.57 12.93 4.81
C THR A 765 -0.83 12.32 4.77
N ARG A 766 -1.61 12.47 5.85
CA ARG A 766 -3.00 11.99 5.92
C ARG A 766 -3.92 12.79 5.00
N ASP A 767 -3.79 14.12 5.02
CA ASP A 767 -4.78 15.01 4.41
C ASP A 767 -4.38 15.43 2.98
N LEU A 768 -3.09 15.40 2.63
CA LEU A 768 -2.54 15.99 1.41
C LEU A 768 -1.54 15.09 0.65
N CYS A 769 -1.62 13.75 0.81
CA CYS A 769 -0.74 12.80 0.12
C CYS A 769 -0.63 13.08 -1.40
N GLY A 770 -1.75 13.14 -2.12
CA GLY A 770 -1.76 13.44 -3.57
C GLY A 770 -1.21 14.83 -3.91
N PRO A 771 -1.72 15.92 -3.31
CA PRO A 771 -1.22 17.28 -3.51
C PRO A 771 0.28 17.48 -3.26
N ILE A 772 0.86 16.77 -2.27
CA ILE A 772 2.30 16.83 -1.96
C ILE A 772 3.11 15.98 -2.93
N GLN A 773 2.60 14.79 -3.27
CA GLN A 773 3.28 13.85 -4.19
C GLN A 773 3.42 14.43 -5.60
N MET A 774 2.47 15.24 -6.06
CA MET A 774 2.49 15.86 -7.39
C MET A 774 3.72 16.75 -7.65
N PRO A 775 4.08 17.73 -6.80
CA PRO A 775 5.31 18.51 -6.93
C PRO A 775 6.56 17.77 -6.40
N ALA A 776 6.46 17.03 -5.29
CA ALA A 776 7.62 16.38 -4.66
C ALA A 776 8.09 15.12 -5.42
N GLY A 777 7.20 14.50 -6.17
CA GLY A 777 7.38 13.20 -6.82
C GLY A 777 7.10 12.03 -5.88
N SER A 778 7.51 12.10 -4.62
CA SER A 778 7.24 11.02 -3.66
C SER A 778 7.03 11.58 -2.27
N ILE A 779 6.28 10.84 -1.44
CA ILE A 779 6.17 11.06 0.00
C ILE A 779 7.07 10.11 0.81
N ASP A 780 7.83 9.23 0.16
CA ASP A 780 8.68 8.22 0.83
C ASP A 780 9.65 8.86 1.83
N HIS A 781 10.11 10.08 1.56
CA HIS A 781 10.99 10.85 2.45
C HIS A 781 10.31 11.25 3.77
N LEU A 782 8.99 11.50 3.74
CA LEU A 782 8.18 11.79 4.93
C LEU A 782 7.98 10.52 5.76
N ASP A 783 7.70 9.40 5.09
CA ASP A 783 7.58 8.09 5.74
C ASP A 783 8.91 7.65 6.36
N ALA A 784 10.02 7.87 5.66
CA ALA A 784 11.37 7.59 6.15
C ALA A 784 11.69 8.39 7.41
N PHE A 785 11.33 9.68 7.46
CA PHE A 785 11.48 10.49 8.66
C PHE A 785 10.66 9.93 9.85
N LEU A 786 9.39 9.57 9.62
CA LEU A 786 8.53 9.00 10.66
C LEU A 786 9.05 7.63 11.15
N GLU A 787 9.66 6.83 10.27
CA GLU A 787 10.27 5.55 10.61
C GLU A 787 11.58 5.73 11.37
N LEU A 788 12.43 6.69 10.97
CA LEU A 788 13.66 7.03 11.68
C LEU A 788 13.37 7.46 13.12
N HIS A 789 12.36 8.28 13.32
CA HIS A 789 11.92 8.69 14.66
C HIS A 789 11.36 7.49 15.46
N ARG A 790 10.55 6.62 14.84
CA ARG A 790 9.95 5.45 15.52
C ARG A 790 10.97 4.39 15.90
N SER A 791 11.90 4.07 15.00
CA SER A 791 12.95 3.07 15.22
C SER A 791 13.94 3.48 16.33
N ASN A 792 14.16 4.78 16.51
CA ASN A 792 15.00 5.34 17.57
C ASN A 792 14.22 5.67 18.86
N SER A 793 13.22 4.84 19.21
CA SER A 793 12.42 4.99 20.43
C SER A 793 11.74 6.36 20.59
N GLY A 794 11.37 6.98 19.47
CA GLY A 794 10.71 8.28 19.46
C GLY A 794 11.65 9.47 19.67
N LYS A 795 12.90 9.38 19.19
CA LYS A 795 13.90 10.46 19.21
C LYS A 795 14.69 10.47 17.92
N LEU A 796 15.13 11.64 17.46
CA LEU A 796 16.07 11.71 16.33
C LEU A 796 17.52 11.56 16.82
N PRO A 797 18.43 11.08 15.96
CA PRO A 797 19.85 11.08 16.25
C PRO A 797 20.36 12.49 16.57
N GLN A 798 21.34 12.59 17.46
CA GLN A 798 22.00 13.84 17.82
C GLN A 798 23.52 13.65 17.76
N ILE A 799 24.24 14.68 17.34
CA ILE A 799 25.70 14.71 17.29
C ILE A 799 26.18 16.12 17.60
N THR A 800 27.22 16.26 18.42
CA THR A 800 27.85 17.56 18.64
C THR A 800 28.69 18.00 17.43
N VAL A 801 28.95 19.29 17.27
CA VAL A 801 29.88 19.79 16.22
C VAL A 801 31.25 19.14 16.35
N GLU A 802 31.76 18.97 17.58
CA GLU A 802 33.08 18.38 17.80
C GLU A 802 33.13 16.91 17.37
N GLU A 803 32.11 16.13 17.73
CA GLU A 803 31.98 14.74 17.28
C GLU A 803 31.80 14.65 15.76
N ALA A 804 30.99 15.54 15.17
CA ALA A 804 30.78 15.59 13.72
C ALA A 804 32.11 15.81 13.00
N LEU A 805 32.93 16.78 13.43
CA LEU A 805 34.24 17.05 12.84
C LEU A 805 35.22 15.87 12.96
N SER A 806 35.01 14.97 13.93
CA SER A 806 35.83 13.77 14.12
C SER A 806 35.43 12.58 13.23
N LEU A 807 34.29 12.66 12.53
CA LEU A 807 33.80 11.56 11.70
C LEU A 807 34.73 11.31 10.49
N PRO A 808 35.02 10.05 10.13
CA PRO A 808 35.91 9.73 9.01
C PRO A 808 35.48 10.33 7.66
N GLN A 809 34.17 10.50 7.44
CA GLN A 809 33.63 11.08 6.21
C GLN A 809 33.68 12.61 6.15
N MET A 810 34.04 13.30 7.24
CA MET A 810 34.06 14.77 7.33
C MET A 810 35.44 15.31 6.93
N ASP A 811 35.61 15.54 5.63
CA ASP A 811 36.85 16.07 5.06
C ASP A 811 36.92 17.61 5.11
N HIS A 812 38.00 18.18 4.59
CA HIS A 812 38.24 19.63 4.57
C HIS A 812 37.20 20.45 3.75
N THR A 813 36.36 19.80 2.94
CA THR A 813 35.25 20.45 2.24
C THR A 813 33.97 20.50 3.07
N CYS A 814 33.89 19.71 4.14
CA CYS A 814 32.68 19.54 4.95
C CYS A 814 32.50 20.62 6.01
N TRP A 815 33.53 21.40 6.32
CA TRP A 815 33.47 22.46 7.33
C TRP A 815 34.39 23.62 6.97
N LYS A 816 34.13 24.79 7.55
CA LYS A 816 34.95 26.00 7.45
C LYS A 816 35.10 26.66 8.81
N HIS A 817 36.10 27.50 9.01
CA HIS A 817 36.11 28.40 10.17
C HIS A 817 35.03 29.47 10.01
N ALA A 818 34.36 29.84 11.10
CA ALA A 818 33.30 30.85 11.10
C ALA A 818 33.82 32.18 10.52
N VAL A 819 35.03 32.58 10.91
CA VAL A 819 35.79 33.65 10.25
C VAL A 819 36.88 33.03 9.39
N GLN A 820 36.93 33.41 8.12
CA GLN A 820 37.88 32.84 7.15
C GLN A 820 39.33 32.97 7.64
N GLY A 821 39.98 31.83 7.92
CA GLY A 821 41.37 31.77 8.35
C GLY A 821 41.63 32.03 9.83
N ASP A 822 40.59 32.21 10.66
CA ASP A 822 40.75 32.42 12.10
C ASP A 822 40.10 31.30 12.94
N PRO A 823 40.89 30.34 13.47
CA PRO A 823 40.37 29.22 14.25
C PRO A 823 39.79 29.63 15.61
N LYS A 824 40.01 30.88 16.08
CA LYS A 824 39.50 31.35 17.38
C LYS A 824 37.99 31.57 17.40
N HIS A 825 37.37 31.70 16.23
CA HIS A 825 35.95 32.02 16.09
C HIS A 825 35.06 30.79 15.84
N GLY A 826 35.65 29.59 15.90
CA GLY A 826 34.91 28.32 15.79
C GLY A 826 34.75 27.81 14.36
N HIS A 827 33.88 26.81 14.23
CA HIS A 827 33.62 26.04 13.02
C HIS A 827 32.17 26.19 12.59
N CYS A 828 31.96 26.18 11.27
CA CYS A 828 30.66 26.05 10.65
C CYS A 828 30.69 24.82 9.75
N ILE A 829 29.68 23.97 9.86
CA ILE A 829 29.49 22.87 8.93
C ILE A 829 29.04 23.49 7.59
N THR A 830 29.64 23.02 6.50
CA THR A 830 29.23 23.45 5.16
C THR A 830 28.11 22.56 4.65
N ARG A 831 27.49 22.98 3.55
CA ARG A 831 26.53 22.18 2.79
C ARG A 831 26.98 20.74 2.53
N ALA A 832 28.25 20.55 2.13
CA ALA A 832 28.78 19.20 1.89
C ALA A 832 28.85 18.37 3.16
N GLY A 833 29.13 19.01 4.31
CA GLY A 833 29.09 18.35 5.62
C GLY A 833 27.69 18.01 6.07
N GLU A 834 26.72 18.92 5.92
CA GLU A 834 25.32 18.67 6.27
C GLU A 834 24.75 17.46 5.52
N VAL A 835 24.96 17.39 4.20
CA VAL A 835 24.49 16.26 3.39
C VAL A 835 25.10 14.95 3.87
N LYS A 836 26.41 14.93 4.16
CA LYS A 836 27.07 13.74 4.69
C LYS A 836 26.56 13.34 6.07
N LEU A 837 26.22 14.30 6.93
CA LEU A 837 25.63 14.02 8.24
C LEU A 837 24.21 13.45 8.10
N ILE A 838 23.37 14.04 7.23
CA ILE A 838 22.03 13.52 6.90
C ILE A 838 22.12 12.08 6.41
N GLU A 839 23.02 11.80 5.46
CA GLU A 839 23.23 10.46 4.91
C GLU A 839 23.74 9.48 5.99
N HIS A 840 24.69 9.91 6.82
CA HIS A 840 25.27 9.07 7.88
C HIS A 840 24.23 8.60 8.90
N PHE A 841 23.26 9.46 9.23
CA PHE A 841 22.22 9.18 10.23
C PHE A 841 20.90 8.68 9.63
N GLY A 842 20.88 8.36 8.33
CA GLY A 842 19.71 7.74 7.69
C GLY A 842 18.55 8.71 7.41
N GLY A 843 18.85 10.01 7.25
CA GLY A 843 17.92 10.99 6.69
C GLY A 843 17.63 12.21 7.57
N ALA A 844 17.92 12.17 8.88
CA ALA A 844 17.81 13.33 9.76
C ALA A 844 18.74 13.24 10.97
N VAL A 845 19.26 14.37 11.43
CA VAL A 845 20.10 14.45 12.64
C VAL A 845 20.09 15.86 13.23
N TRP A 846 20.09 15.96 14.55
CA TRP A 846 20.40 17.20 15.25
C TRP A 846 21.90 17.40 15.37
N LEU A 847 22.40 18.51 14.83
CA LEU A 847 23.73 19.00 15.11
C LEU A 847 23.67 19.91 16.33
N THR A 848 24.42 19.62 17.39
CA THR A 848 24.34 20.33 18.68
C THR A 848 25.68 20.94 19.11
N GLU A 849 25.65 21.79 20.14
CA GLU A 849 26.87 22.36 20.75
C GLU A 849 27.74 23.13 19.75
N MET A 850 27.09 24.07 19.04
CA MET A 850 27.76 24.99 18.13
C MET A 850 28.79 25.84 18.87
N ASP A 851 29.82 26.30 18.16
CA ASP A 851 30.74 27.29 18.71
C ASP A 851 29.96 28.59 19.00
N HIS A 852 30.08 29.14 20.21
CA HIS A 852 29.19 30.22 20.67
C HIS A 852 29.29 31.47 19.80
N LEU A 853 30.49 31.75 19.26
CA LEU A 853 30.73 32.86 18.34
C LEU A 853 30.13 32.65 16.95
N SER A 854 29.76 31.43 16.56
CA SER A 854 29.15 31.15 15.26
C SER A 854 27.63 31.30 15.26
N VAL A 855 27.00 31.43 16.43
CA VAL A 855 25.54 31.52 16.62
C VAL A 855 25.14 32.83 17.33
N PRO A 856 23.86 33.23 17.35
CA PRO A 856 23.47 34.49 17.99
C PRO A 856 23.81 34.58 19.48
N PHE A 857 24.16 35.78 19.95
CA PHE A 857 24.66 36.01 21.32
C PHE A 857 23.71 35.58 22.44
N TYR A 858 22.40 35.47 22.17
CA TYR A 858 21.40 35.16 23.19
C TYR A 858 21.34 33.67 23.56
N GLN A 859 22.07 32.81 22.84
CA GLN A 859 22.16 31.38 23.08
C GLN A 859 22.96 31.08 24.35
N ALA A 860 22.38 30.31 25.27
CA ALA A 860 22.99 29.95 26.54
C ALA A 860 24.31 29.18 26.37
N TYR A 861 25.26 29.36 27.28
CA TYR A 861 26.52 28.60 27.25
C TYR A 861 26.30 27.13 27.64
N VAL A 862 27.06 26.23 27.02
CA VAL A 862 27.19 24.85 27.52
C VAL A 862 28.03 24.88 28.80
N GLU A 863 27.53 24.27 29.86
CA GLU A 863 28.20 24.25 31.16
C GLU A 863 29.54 23.51 31.06
N GLY A 864 30.59 24.09 31.62
CA GLY A 864 31.94 23.54 31.55
C GLY A 864 32.71 23.83 30.25
N SER A 865 32.08 24.47 29.25
CA SER A 865 32.74 24.80 27.96
C SER A 865 33.65 26.05 28.02
N LEU A 866 33.72 26.74 29.16
CA LEU A 866 34.41 28.03 29.32
C LEU A 866 33.91 29.09 28.32
N ASP A 867 32.58 29.20 28.19
CA ASP A 867 31.90 30.15 27.31
C ASP A 867 32.22 29.99 25.81
N LYS A 868 32.65 28.79 25.39
CA LYS A 868 33.01 28.50 23.98
C LYS A 868 31.91 27.85 23.17
N LYS A 869 30.97 27.16 23.82
CA LYS A 869 29.91 26.38 23.16
C LYS A 869 28.53 26.91 23.54
N ALA A 870 27.59 26.85 22.61
CA ALA A 870 26.21 27.26 22.80
C ALA A 870 25.26 26.06 22.93
N ARG A 871 24.26 26.16 23.81
CA ARG A 871 23.15 25.22 23.96
C ARG A 871 22.10 25.47 22.87
N CYS A 872 22.50 25.20 21.63
CA CYS A 872 21.63 25.28 20.46
C CYS A 872 21.81 24.05 19.57
N ALA A 873 20.88 23.89 18.64
CA ALA A 873 20.91 22.81 17.67
C ALA A 873 20.26 23.20 16.35
N ASP A 874 20.80 22.62 15.29
CA ASP A 874 20.24 22.71 13.94
C ASP A 874 19.80 21.31 13.53
N LEU A 875 18.52 21.16 13.18
CA LEU A 875 18.00 19.92 12.63
C LEU A 875 18.32 19.88 11.14
N LEU A 876 19.17 18.93 10.77
CA LEU A 876 19.52 18.64 9.38
C LEU A 876 18.54 17.61 8.81
N LEU A 877 17.80 17.97 7.77
CA LEU A 877 16.81 17.13 7.09
C LEU A 877 16.71 17.50 5.60
N GLY A 878 16.64 16.48 4.74
CA GLY A 878 16.46 16.69 3.31
C GLY A 878 17.64 17.41 2.67
N ASN A 879 17.45 18.67 2.30
CA ASN A 879 18.49 19.49 1.67
C ASN A 879 19.22 20.41 2.66
N GLY A 880 19.28 20.16 3.97
CA GLY A 880 20.14 20.91 4.89
C GLY A 880 19.47 21.22 6.22
N GLU A 881 19.84 22.33 6.84
CA GLU A 881 19.13 22.87 8.00
C GLU A 881 17.68 23.21 7.63
N VAL A 882 16.73 22.76 8.46
CA VAL A 882 15.30 23.09 8.30
C VAL A 882 14.67 23.69 9.57
N LEU A 883 15.32 23.54 10.72
CA LEU A 883 14.81 24.00 12.02
C LEU A 883 15.98 24.25 12.96
N GLY A 884 16.09 25.49 13.47
CA GLY A 884 17.02 25.89 14.52
C GLY A 884 16.34 25.91 15.90
N LEU A 885 17.09 25.59 16.94
CA LEU A 885 16.64 25.53 18.33
C LEU A 885 17.69 26.07 19.29
N GLY A 886 17.28 26.76 20.35
CA GLY A 886 18.24 27.34 21.28
C GLY A 886 17.72 27.67 22.68
N GLU A 887 18.46 27.27 23.70
CA GLU A 887 18.21 27.68 25.09
C GLU A 887 18.71 29.11 25.30
N ARG A 888 17.95 29.94 26.04
CA ARG A 888 18.26 31.36 26.26
C ARG A 888 19.04 31.57 27.56
N HIS A 889 19.91 32.58 27.59
CA HIS A 889 20.55 33.01 28.84
C HIS A 889 19.52 33.41 29.90
N VAL A 890 19.60 32.88 31.12
CA VAL A 890 18.63 33.23 32.18
C VAL A 890 18.87 34.65 32.72
N HIS A 891 20.14 35.01 32.93
CA HIS A 891 20.53 36.24 33.63
C HIS A 891 21.09 37.30 32.67
N ALA A 892 20.85 38.57 33.00
CA ALA A 892 21.35 39.71 32.24
C ALA A 892 22.88 39.77 32.18
N SER A 893 23.58 39.32 33.22
CA SER A 893 25.04 39.25 33.26
C SER A 893 25.64 38.36 32.16
N ASP A 894 24.95 37.26 31.81
CA ASP A 894 25.42 36.36 30.75
C ASP A 894 25.16 36.98 29.37
N VAL A 895 24.02 37.65 29.19
CA VAL A 895 23.71 38.40 27.96
C VAL A 895 24.70 39.52 27.72
N LEU A 896 25.02 40.33 28.73
CA LEU A 896 26.00 41.42 28.61
C LEU A 896 27.40 40.88 28.29
N ARG A 897 27.78 39.74 28.87
CA ARG A 897 29.03 39.04 28.57
C ARG A 897 29.05 38.55 27.12
N ALA A 898 27.97 37.94 26.65
CA ALA A 898 27.83 37.49 25.28
C ALA A 898 27.86 38.65 24.28
N LEU A 899 27.17 39.76 24.56
CA LEU A 899 27.21 40.97 23.72
C LEU A 899 28.65 41.50 23.55
N ASP A 900 29.44 41.58 24.63
CA ASP A 900 30.85 41.98 24.54
C ASP A 900 31.69 40.95 23.76
N GLN A 901 31.47 39.65 23.99
CA GLN A 901 32.17 38.57 23.27
C GLN A 901 31.91 38.65 21.76
N HIS A 902 30.66 38.92 21.36
CA HIS A 902 30.22 39.06 19.97
C HIS A 902 30.47 40.45 19.36
N LYS A 903 30.96 41.41 20.16
CA LYS A 903 31.16 42.82 19.75
C LYS A 903 29.88 43.48 19.22
N VAL A 904 28.74 43.12 19.78
CA VAL A 904 27.43 43.71 19.48
C VAL A 904 27.18 44.90 20.43
N PRO A 905 26.79 46.08 19.93
CA PRO A 905 26.45 47.23 20.77
C PRO A 905 25.35 46.89 21.78
N THR A 906 25.53 47.26 23.04
CA THR A 906 24.58 46.93 24.11
C THR A 906 23.34 47.82 24.10
N GLU A 907 23.45 49.06 23.61
CA GLU A 907 22.38 50.08 23.69
C GLU A 907 21.03 49.58 23.11
N PRO A 908 20.95 49.00 21.90
CA PRO A 908 19.68 48.52 21.34
C PRO A 908 19.04 47.34 22.10
N TYR A 909 19.82 46.65 22.93
CA TYR A 909 19.41 45.45 23.68
C TYR A 909 19.29 45.70 25.19
N THR A 910 19.33 46.96 25.63
CA THR A 910 19.20 47.33 27.05
C THR A 910 17.89 46.78 27.64
N TRP A 911 16.79 46.96 26.91
CA TRP A 911 15.46 46.46 27.29
C TRP A 911 15.45 44.93 27.50
N TYR A 912 16.23 44.19 26.72
CA TYR A 912 16.30 42.72 26.77
C TYR A 912 17.05 42.24 28.02
N SER A 913 18.08 42.98 28.43
CA SER A 913 18.80 42.72 29.67
C SER A 913 17.94 43.07 30.90
N GLU A 914 17.29 44.24 30.90
CA GLU A 914 16.38 44.68 31.98
C GLU A 914 15.20 43.73 32.19
N MET A 915 14.65 43.18 31.10
CA MET A 915 13.60 42.17 31.15
C MET A 915 14.02 40.92 31.95
N ARG A 916 15.28 40.49 31.81
CA ARG A 916 15.84 39.32 32.52
C ARG A 916 16.13 39.60 33.99
N GLU A 917 16.51 40.82 34.33
CA GLU A 917 16.66 41.24 35.73
C GLU A 917 15.29 41.30 36.42
N THR A 918 14.29 41.82 35.72
CA THR A 918 12.93 41.96 36.24
C THR A 918 12.25 40.61 36.44
N LYS A 919 12.40 39.70 35.46
CA LYS A 919 11.77 38.38 35.48
C LYS A 919 12.68 37.32 34.86
N PRO A 920 13.60 36.73 35.64
CA PRO A 920 14.47 35.67 35.15
C PRO A 920 13.66 34.39 34.95
N ILE A 921 13.74 33.82 33.75
CA ILE A 921 13.11 32.56 33.39
C ILE A 921 14.05 31.78 32.47
N GLN A 922 14.08 30.46 32.63
CA GLN A 922 14.76 29.56 31.70
C GLN A 922 13.81 29.20 30.57
N THR A 923 14.22 29.51 29.34
CA THR A 923 13.40 29.30 28.16
C THR A 923 14.23 28.74 27.02
N THR A 924 13.54 28.07 26.11
CA THR A 924 14.11 27.53 24.87
C THR A 924 13.18 27.90 23.73
N GLY A 925 13.74 28.34 22.62
CA GLY A 925 13.00 28.69 21.42
C GLY A 925 13.47 27.96 20.20
#